data_AF-A0AAW0UB45-F1
#
_entry.id   AF-A0AAW0UB45-F1
#
_cell.length_a   1.000
_cell.length_b   1.000
_cell.length_c   1.000
_cell.angle_alpha   90.00
_cell.angle_beta   90.00
_cell.angle_gamma   90.00
#
_symmetry.space_group_name_H-M   'P 1'
#
loop_
_entity.id
_entity.type
_entity.pdbx_description
1 polymer ?
#
loop_
_entity_poly.entity_id
_entity_poly.type
_entity_poly.pdbx_seq_one_letter_code
_entity_poly.pdbx_strand_id
1 'polypeptide(L)'
;MALCFLCGVQISLATPPVLLYSTLSWGGLRGNITFSWGGEGTNVTVQAALEETGTDIAGETKEYDWAIYDWPVRYDVNKRCGLSDLGTKKWDLSRLLGKLSIPQVEGPQVFETDQLALVGDNAIWGRSIKITGPKTTCANLHGVGGERTYEARFQAPVGGSVWLRTWAWDVGTGNASQKGLQTTIFTDVYHTAADDPASGDHNWSLFITDILDEKENRPSCNFLSRVYDSVGREKCDDTGCPLGDLTAAHGPLRVSAARSRFSRKMYTSTKLTLPDLTGPRKLYLAVMGSLHPDHLWACTKLRPVLPKKARAVFDALGVTGHITLTQASLFAPTDVTLALEGLKGMAGGFHVHELPALPPRNPGVAHCSATKGHYNPYGVDVASSPEPGLGAHDQYELGDLSGKHGMLLGLEDAHATVTDHNLPLFGPRSVLGRSLVVHKAEGARWVCANLRPTRPQLRASVTFRYPLVGEIIFEQEADDPLSDTSVLVTYLVYSDGSRNTTGDHRWHVHLHPPGRDFYNWTMRCVSAGPRYNPFKVSTDENQYKGCSVDTPSKCELGDLSGRHGNIRVSGTVKGAPETQKMMTDTNLPLSGPHSILGHSIVIHDDFAPKHRGDRMACMSIHRIFRHKGVVGKWHATRGAGAVEGKIEFVQESEYDLTNTEVELRGLAGHGGGIPRAYGPS
;
A
#
# COMPACT_ATOMS: atom_id res chain seq x y z
N MET A 1 18.07 16.67 68.95
CA MET A 1 16.63 16.75 69.30
C MET A 1 15.86 16.41 68.05
N ALA A 2 15.06 15.35 68.15
CA ALA A 2 14.45 14.59 67.05
C ALA A 2 13.23 15.26 66.42
N LEU A 3 12.82 14.73 65.26
CA LEU A 3 11.47 14.55 64.69
C LEU A 3 11.56 14.72 63.16
N CYS A 4 10.97 13.91 62.28
CA CYS A 4 10.19 12.68 62.41
C CYS A 4 10.17 12.04 61.01
N PHE A 5 10.53 10.76 60.89
CA PHE A 5 10.30 9.97 59.68
C PHE A 5 8.79 9.66 59.61
N LEU A 6 8.08 10.24 58.64
CA LEU A 6 6.77 9.78 58.22
C LEU A 6 6.94 8.97 56.93
N CYS A 7 6.87 7.66 57.13
CA CYS A 7 6.78 6.64 56.11
C CYS A 7 5.48 6.83 55.33
N GLY A 8 5.54 7.64 54.26
CA GLY A 8 4.51 7.65 53.23
C GLY A 8 4.68 6.42 52.37
N VAL A 9 3.84 5.40 52.60
CA VAL A 9 3.60 4.36 51.60
C VAL A 9 2.98 5.08 50.40
N GLN A 10 3.81 5.50 49.44
CA GLN A 10 3.34 5.74 48.08
C GLN A 10 2.92 4.38 47.55
N ILE A 11 1.65 4.04 47.72
CA ILE A 11 0.98 3.14 46.79
C ILE A 11 0.98 3.93 45.48
N SER A 12 2.05 3.76 44.69
CA SER A 12 1.98 4.03 43.26
C SER A 12 0.92 3.08 42.75
N LEU A 13 -0.32 3.56 42.62
CA LEU A 13 -1.32 2.92 41.79
C LEU A 13 -0.72 2.95 40.39
N ALA A 14 -0.07 1.84 40.02
CA ALA A 14 0.52 1.69 38.71
C ALA A 14 -0.59 1.96 37.69
N THR A 15 -0.43 3.02 36.90
CA THR A 15 -1.36 3.33 35.81
C THR A 15 -1.45 2.10 34.92
N PRO A 16 -2.66 1.60 34.61
CA PRO A 16 -2.81 0.42 33.78
C PRO A 16 -2.11 0.64 32.42
N PRO A 17 -1.47 -0.40 31.85
CA PRO A 17 -0.76 -0.26 30.58
C PRO A 17 -1.74 0.03 29.44
N VAL A 18 -1.29 0.84 28.48
CA VAL A 18 -2.02 1.07 27.23
C VAL A 18 -1.97 -0.21 26.40
N LEU A 19 -3.14 -0.75 26.07
CA LEU A 19 -3.26 -1.92 25.19
C LEU A 19 -3.66 -1.53 23.78
N LEU A 20 -4.60 -0.60 23.63
CA LEU A 20 -5.04 -0.11 22.33
C LEU A 20 -4.81 1.38 22.17
N TYR A 21 -4.54 1.79 20.94
CA TYR A 21 -4.40 3.20 20.59
C TYR A 21 -4.99 3.48 19.21
N SER A 22 -5.40 4.73 19.00
CA SER A 22 -5.85 5.24 17.72
C SER A 22 -5.27 6.63 17.52
N THR A 23 -4.38 6.78 16.55
CA THR A 23 -3.89 8.09 16.09
C THR A 23 -4.70 8.54 14.89
N LEU A 24 -5.06 9.82 14.82
CA LEU A 24 -5.87 10.35 13.75
C LEU A 24 -5.44 11.75 13.34
N SER A 25 -5.58 12.04 12.05
CA SER A 25 -5.45 13.35 11.44
C SER A 25 -6.25 13.30 10.14
N TRP A 26 -7.51 13.75 10.22
CA TRP A 26 -8.46 13.74 9.12
C TRP A 26 -9.66 14.65 9.41
N GLY A 27 -10.23 15.28 8.39
CA GLY A 27 -11.51 15.97 8.43
C GLY A 27 -11.55 17.15 9.38
N GLY A 28 -10.42 17.81 9.60
CA GLY A 28 -10.30 18.98 10.49
C GLY A 28 -10.02 18.65 11.96
N LEU A 29 -9.73 17.39 12.30
CA LEU A 29 -9.38 16.94 13.64
C LEU A 29 -8.09 16.14 13.62
N ARG A 30 -7.25 16.31 14.65
CA ARG A 30 -6.07 15.48 14.88
C ARG A 30 -5.90 15.13 16.36
N GLY A 31 -5.11 14.09 16.64
CA GLY A 31 -4.76 13.68 18.00
C GLY A 31 -4.73 12.17 18.17
N ASN A 32 -4.94 11.71 19.41
CA ASN A 32 -4.96 10.30 19.72
C ASN A 32 -6.01 9.93 20.78
N ILE A 33 -6.36 8.65 20.81
CA ILE A 33 -7.17 8.02 21.84
C ILE A 33 -6.45 6.76 22.28
N THR A 34 -6.32 6.56 23.59
CA THR A 34 -5.68 5.38 24.19
C THR A 34 -6.65 4.65 25.11
N PHE A 35 -6.50 3.33 25.16
CA PHE A 35 -7.30 2.44 26.00
C PHE A 35 -6.36 1.61 26.87
N SER A 36 -6.41 1.84 28.17
CA SER A 36 -5.60 1.16 29.17
C SER A 36 -6.46 0.17 29.95
N TRP A 37 -5.87 -0.97 30.29
CA TRP A 37 -6.56 -2.02 31.06
C TRP A 37 -5.59 -2.81 31.92
N GLY A 38 -5.98 -3.09 33.17
CA GLY A 38 -5.13 -3.76 34.16
C GLY A 38 -5.30 -5.28 34.23
N GLY A 39 -6.14 -5.87 33.37
CA GLY A 39 -6.51 -7.29 33.41
C GLY A 39 -7.90 -7.54 33.97
N GLU A 40 -8.31 -8.81 34.02
CA GLU A 40 -9.65 -9.21 34.49
C GLU A 40 -9.99 -8.62 35.86
N GLY A 41 -11.21 -8.08 35.99
CA GLY A 41 -11.68 -7.42 37.22
C GLY A 41 -11.30 -5.94 37.34
N THR A 42 -10.60 -5.37 36.35
CA THR A 42 -10.30 -3.93 36.29
C THR A 42 -11.11 -3.22 35.19
N ASN A 43 -11.42 -1.95 35.42
CA ASN A 43 -12.06 -1.10 34.42
C ASN A 43 -11.09 -0.71 33.30
N VAL A 44 -11.63 -0.43 32.13
CA VAL A 44 -10.90 0.19 31.01
C VAL A 44 -10.85 1.70 31.25
N THR A 45 -9.66 2.27 31.18
CA THR A 45 -9.45 3.72 31.17
C THR A 45 -9.30 4.16 29.71
N VAL A 46 -10.12 5.10 29.27
CA VAL A 46 -10.06 5.71 27.92
C VAL A 46 -9.56 7.14 28.06
N GLN A 47 -8.47 7.47 27.39
CA GLN A 47 -7.92 8.82 27.37
C GLN A 47 -7.91 9.37 25.95
N ALA A 48 -8.59 10.49 25.74
CA ALA A 48 -8.68 11.18 24.44
C ALA A 48 -7.92 12.51 24.50
N ALA A 49 -6.94 12.68 23.62
CA ALA A 49 -6.19 13.93 23.42
C ALA A 49 -6.41 14.42 21.98
N LEU A 50 -7.32 15.38 21.79
CA LEU A 50 -7.82 15.77 20.47
C LEU A 50 -7.88 17.29 20.33
N GLU A 51 -7.61 17.77 19.12
CA GLU A 51 -7.69 19.18 18.77
C GLU A 51 -8.29 19.40 17.36
N GLU A 52 -8.95 20.55 17.19
CA GLU A 52 -9.36 21.05 15.88
C GLU A 52 -8.15 21.66 15.16
N THR A 53 -8.06 21.38 13.86
CA THR A 53 -6.99 21.90 13.00
C THR A 53 -7.47 23.15 12.25
N GLY A 54 -6.62 24.16 12.10
CA GLY A 54 -6.93 25.44 11.44
C GLY A 54 -6.59 26.66 12.29
N THR A 55 -7.05 27.85 11.88
CA THR A 55 -6.72 29.14 12.52
C THR A 55 -7.67 29.54 13.65
N ASP A 56 -8.86 28.93 13.74
CA ASP A 56 -9.88 29.22 14.76
C ASP A 56 -9.81 28.24 15.95
N ILE A 57 -8.60 28.05 16.49
CA ILE A 57 -8.36 27.17 17.66
C ILE A 57 -8.99 27.77 18.94
N ALA A 58 -9.15 29.09 18.99
CA ALA A 58 -9.73 29.84 20.11
C ALA A 58 -11.27 29.95 20.04
N GLY A 59 -11.93 28.89 19.58
CA GLY A 59 -13.39 28.81 19.52
C GLY A 59 -14.03 28.39 20.84
N GLU A 60 -15.34 28.60 20.96
CA GLU A 60 -16.16 27.99 22.01
C GLU A 60 -16.00 26.46 22.01
N THR A 61 -16.04 25.86 23.20
CA THR A 61 -16.01 24.40 23.36
C THR A 61 -17.17 23.75 22.63
N LYS A 62 -16.87 22.89 21.66
CA LYS A 62 -17.86 22.15 20.87
C LYS A 62 -17.94 20.71 21.35
N GLU A 63 -19.14 20.16 21.29
CA GLU A 63 -19.38 18.76 21.58
C GLU A 63 -19.26 17.90 20.32
N TYR A 64 -18.63 16.73 20.49
CA TYR A 64 -18.44 15.74 19.45
C TYR A 64 -19.00 14.39 19.90
N ASP A 65 -19.80 13.79 19.02
CA ASP A 65 -20.22 12.42 19.17
C ASP A 65 -19.13 11.46 18.72
N TRP A 66 -19.01 10.32 19.38
CA TRP A 66 -17.99 9.34 19.07
C TRP A 66 -18.49 7.93 19.31
N ALA A 67 -18.05 7.02 18.43
CA ALA A 67 -18.50 5.65 18.46
C ALA A 67 -17.51 4.72 17.76
N ILE A 68 -17.56 3.44 18.14
CA ILE A 68 -16.80 2.37 17.49
C ILE A 68 -17.70 1.68 16.48
N TYR A 69 -17.19 1.52 15.27
CA TYR A 69 -17.88 0.97 14.11
C TYR A 69 -17.35 -0.43 13.77
N ASP A 70 -18.12 -1.17 12.98
CA ASP A 70 -17.86 -2.58 12.74
C ASP A 70 -16.55 -2.85 11.99
N TRP A 71 -16.24 -2.05 10.96
CA TRP A 71 -15.17 -2.34 10.00
C TRP A 71 -13.96 -1.41 10.17
N PRO A 72 -12.74 -1.90 9.89
CA PRO A 72 -11.55 -1.05 9.89
C PRO A 72 -11.55 -0.04 8.75
N VAL A 73 -11.00 1.14 9.02
CA VAL A 73 -10.61 2.15 8.03
C VAL A 73 -9.55 1.57 7.10
N ARG A 74 -9.77 1.74 5.80
CA ARG A 74 -8.80 1.49 4.74
C ARG A 74 -8.14 2.81 4.35
N TYR A 75 -6.82 2.91 4.51
CA TYR A 75 -6.07 4.14 4.22
C TYR A 75 -5.80 4.34 2.72
N ASP A 76 -6.08 3.34 1.89
CA ASP A 76 -5.96 3.40 0.43
C ASP A 76 -7.24 3.91 -0.28
N VAL A 77 -8.29 4.27 0.48
CA VAL A 77 -9.60 4.72 -0.02
C VAL A 77 -9.85 6.20 0.29
N ASN A 78 -10.47 6.92 -0.65
CA ASN A 78 -10.74 8.36 -0.55
C ASN A 78 -11.75 8.72 0.56
N LYS A 79 -12.97 8.16 0.53
CA LYS A 79 -14.07 8.53 1.46
C LYS A 79 -14.12 7.66 2.72
N ARG A 80 -12.98 7.50 3.38
CA ARG A 80 -12.78 6.44 4.38
C ARG A 80 -13.64 6.52 5.65
N CYS A 81 -14.20 7.69 5.99
CA CYS A 81 -15.07 7.87 7.17
C CYS A 81 -16.58 7.74 6.87
N GLY A 82 -16.93 7.36 5.64
CA GLY A 82 -18.31 7.10 5.23
C GLY A 82 -18.89 5.86 5.89
N LEU A 83 -20.20 5.85 6.16
CA LEU A 83 -20.87 4.67 6.73
C LEU A 83 -20.85 3.47 5.77
N SER A 84 -20.71 3.71 4.47
CA SER A 84 -20.44 2.68 3.46
C SER A 84 -19.17 1.89 3.74
N ASP A 85 -18.20 2.51 4.42
CA ASP A 85 -16.84 1.99 4.61
C ASP A 85 -16.55 1.56 6.04
N LEU A 86 -17.23 2.14 7.03
CA LEU A 86 -17.09 1.75 8.44
C LEU A 86 -18.15 0.73 8.90
N GLY A 87 -19.25 0.59 8.16
CA GLY A 87 -20.34 -0.32 8.52
C GLY A 87 -21.24 0.23 9.63
N THR A 88 -21.76 -0.65 10.47
CA THR A 88 -22.72 -0.27 11.53
C THR A 88 -22.01 0.23 12.78
N LYS A 89 -22.61 1.21 13.46
CA LYS A 89 -22.22 1.60 14.81
C LYS A 89 -22.44 0.42 15.77
N LYS A 90 -21.40 0.03 16.51
CA LYS A 90 -21.43 -1.10 17.46
C LYS A 90 -21.46 -0.63 18.91
N TRP A 91 -20.61 0.34 19.25
CA TRP A 91 -20.58 0.95 20.58
C TRP A 91 -20.73 2.45 20.45
N ASP A 92 -21.76 3.00 21.10
CA ASP A 92 -21.98 4.45 21.18
C ASP A 92 -21.23 4.99 22.40
N LEU A 93 -20.02 5.52 22.16
CA LEU A 93 -19.15 5.99 23.24
C LEU A 93 -19.68 7.30 23.84
N SER A 94 -20.35 8.14 23.07
CA SER A 94 -21.06 9.31 23.60
C SER A 94 -22.06 8.93 24.68
N ARG A 95 -22.86 7.88 24.43
CA ARG A 95 -23.83 7.39 25.41
C ARG A 95 -23.18 6.73 26.62
N LEU A 96 -22.05 6.05 26.41
CA LEU A 96 -21.37 5.28 27.44
C LEU A 96 -20.51 6.15 28.36
N LEU A 97 -19.74 7.06 27.79
CA LEU A 97 -18.67 7.82 28.45
C LEU A 97 -18.96 9.32 28.52
N GLY A 98 -20.01 9.79 27.83
CA GLY A 98 -20.22 11.20 27.56
C GLY A 98 -19.60 11.63 26.23
N LYS A 99 -20.00 12.81 25.76
CA LYS A 99 -19.45 13.40 24.53
C LYS A 99 -18.04 13.94 24.75
N LEU A 100 -17.30 14.09 23.66
CA LEU A 100 -16.00 14.74 23.69
C LEU A 100 -16.17 16.25 23.57
N SER A 101 -15.46 17.00 24.40
CA SER A 101 -15.40 18.47 24.34
C SER A 101 -14.09 18.93 23.70
N ILE A 102 -14.15 19.70 22.60
CA ILE A 102 -12.97 20.20 21.88
C ILE A 102 -13.13 21.72 21.63
N PRO A 103 -12.13 22.58 21.94
CA PRO A 103 -10.80 22.26 22.46
C PRO A 103 -10.81 21.78 23.91
N GLN A 104 -9.77 21.06 24.29
CA GLN A 104 -9.62 20.49 25.64
C GLN A 104 -8.98 21.52 26.57
N VAL A 105 -9.69 21.95 27.63
CA VAL A 105 -9.25 23.04 28.52
C VAL A 105 -8.28 22.58 29.61
N GLU A 106 -8.48 21.38 30.16
CA GLU A 106 -7.72 20.83 31.31
C GLU A 106 -6.87 19.60 30.92
N GLY A 107 -6.38 19.56 29.68
CA GLY A 107 -5.63 18.42 29.15
C GLY A 107 -6.53 17.29 28.64
N PRO A 108 -5.97 16.07 28.44
CA PRO A 108 -6.70 14.94 27.87
C PRO A 108 -7.93 14.58 28.68
N GLN A 109 -9.05 14.31 28.01
CA GLN A 109 -10.27 13.81 28.66
C GLN A 109 -10.09 12.33 29.02
N VAL A 110 -10.34 12.00 30.28
CA VAL A 110 -10.19 10.64 30.82
C VAL A 110 -11.54 10.10 31.26
N PHE A 111 -11.85 8.88 30.83
CA PHE A 111 -13.08 8.17 31.13
C PHE A 111 -12.76 6.77 31.67
N GLU A 112 -13.64 6.21 32.49
CA GLU A 112 -13.53 4.82 32.95
C GLU A 112 -14.81 4.05 32.67
N THR A 113 -14.68 2.78 32.26
CA THR A 113 -15.83 1.91 32.00
C THR A 113 -15.47 0.44 32.14
N ASP A 114 -16.45 -0.36 32.58
CA ASP A 114 -16.44 -1.81 32.57
C ASP A 114 -17.16 -2.41 31.35
N GLN A 115 -17.76 -1.57 30.49
CA GLN A 115 -18.61 -2.01 29.37
C GLN A 115 -17.85 -2.19 28.05
N LEU A 116 -16.55 -1.91 28.02
CA LEU A 116 -15.69 -2.11 26.84
C LEU A 116 -14.78 -3.31 27.02
N ALA A 117 -14.80 -4.22 26.05
CA ALA A 117 -13.88 -5.32 25.95
C ALA A 117 -12.72 -4.96 25.00
N LEU A 118 -11.49 -4.88 25.51
CA LEU A 118 -10.30 -4.67 24.65
C LEU A 118 -9.85 -5.97 23.97
N VAL A 119 -10.12 -7.10 24.61
CA VAL A 119 -9.79 -8.47 24.19
C VAL A 119 -11.01 -9.37 24.36
N GLY A 120 -11.03 -10.55 23.74
CA GLY A 120 -12.15 -11.48 23.80
C GLY A 120 -13.05 -11.47 22.55
N ASP A 121 -14.18 -12.17 22.62
CA ASP A 121 -15.06 -12.35 21.46
C ASP A 121 -15.80 -11.05 21.05
N ASN A 122 -15.98 -10.12 22.00
CA ASN A 122 -16.57 -8.80 21.78
C ASN A 122 -15.52 -7.68 21.74
N ALA A 123 -14.24 -8.03 21.45
CA ALA A 123 -13.16 -7.06 21.43
C ALA A 123 -13.41 -5.90 20.45
N ILE A 124 -13.03 -4.69 20.88
CA ILE A 124 -13.03 -3.51 20.03
C ILE A 124 -11.80 -3.41 19.12
N TRP A 125 -10.74 -4.18 19.39
CA TRP A 125 -9.52 -4.18 18.59
C TRP A 125 -9.78 -4.53 17.11
N GLY A 126 -9.01 -3.90 16.21
CA GLY A 126 -9.10 -4.13 14.78
C GLY A 126 -10.27 -3.44 14.09
N ARG A 127 -11.09 -2.71 14.85
CA ARG A 127 -12.24 -1.92 14.38
C ARG A 127 -11.87 -0.46 14.20
N SER A 128 -12.84 0.33 13.74
CA SER A 128 -12.67 1.77 13.58
C SER A 128 -13.38 2.57 14.66
N ILE A 129 -12.80 3.71 15.02
CA ILE A 129 -13.43 4.76 15.78
C ILE A 129 -13.79 5.90 14.83
N LYS A 130 -14.99 6.47 14.99
CA LYS A 130 -15.43 7.66 14.27
C LYS A 130 -15.89 8.71 15.26
N ILE A 131 -15.43 9.94 15.05
CA ILE A 131 -15.85 11.12 15.79
C ILE A 131 -16.59 12.03 14.82
N THR A 132 -17.77 12.50 15.22
CA THR A 132 -18.70 13.27 14.40
C THR A 132 -19.23 14.45 15.20
N GLY A 133 -19.14 15.63 14.63
CA GLY A 133 -19.70 16.87 15.16
C GLY A 133 -19.65 17.92 14.06
N PRO A 134 -19.22 19.15 14.35
CA PRO A 134 -18.90 20.16 13.33
C PRO A 134 -17.87 19.67 12.30
N LYS A 135 -16.97 18.79 12.74
CA LYS A 135 -15.96 18.09 11.94
C LYS A 135 -16.14 16.58 12.06
N THR A 136 -15.62 15.81 11.11
CA THR A 136 -15.75 14.34 11.13
C THR A 136 -14.42 13.67 10.83
N THR A 137 -13.99 12.78 11.70
CA THR A 137 -12.75 12.02 11.56
C THR A 137 -12.94 10.54 11.91
N CYS A 138 -12.02 9.70 11.46
CA CYS A 138 -12.01 8.29 11.77
C CYS A 138 -10.61 7.69 11.68
N ALA A 139 -10.37 6.64 12.45
CA ALA A 139 -9.12 5.88 12.46
C ALA A 139 -9.34 4.46 12.98
N ASN A 140 -8.31 3.63 12.92
CA ASN A 140 -8.33 2.26 13.43
C ASN A 140 -7.86 2.17 14.88
N LEU A 141 -8.43 1.22 15.61
CA LEU A 141 -7.96 0.78 16.92
C LEU A 141 -6.85 -0.25 16.73
N HIS A 142 -5.62 0.17 16.99
CA HIS A 142 -4.41 -0.63 16.90
C HIS A 142 -4.01 -1.21 18.24
N GLY A 143 -3.44 -2.42 18.22
CA GLY A 143 -2.87 -3.08 19.38
C GLY A 143 -1.41 -2.70 19.61
N VAL A 144 -1.03 -2.43 20.85
CA VAL A 144 0.37 -2.22 21.25
C VAL A 144 1.16 -3.53 21.12
N GLY A 145 2.43 -3.45 20.72
CA GLY A 145 3.29 -4.63 20.52
C GLY A 145 3.32 -5.19 19.10
N GLY A 146 2.58 -4.56 18.18
CA GLY A 146 2.60 -4.87 16.76
C GLY A 146 1.53 -5.86 16.31
N GLU A 147 1.20 -5.79 15.03
CA GLU A 147 0.10 -6.55 14.42
C GLU A 147 0.60 -7.29 13.19
N ARG A 148 0.06 -8.48 12.93
CA ARG A 148 0.31 -9.21 11.69
C ARG A 148 -0.97 -9.22 10.86
N THR A 149 -0.82 -8.98 9.56
CA THR A 149 -1.92 -9.00 8.60
C THR A 149 -1.65 -10.08 7.56
N TYR A 150 -2.68 -10.83 7.21
CA TYR A 150 -2.68 -11.82 6.15
C TYR A 150 -3.81 -11.50 5.19
N GLU A 151 -3.65 -11.82 3.92
CA GLU A 151 -4.64 -11.58 2.88
C GLU A 151 -4.86 -12.86 2.07
N ALA A 152 -6.13 -13.17 1.83
CA ALA A 152 -6.59 -14.12 0.84
C ALA A 152 -7.34 -13.34 -0.24
N ARG A 153 -6.69 -13.08 -1.38
CA ARG A 153 -7.25 -12.28 -2.49
C ARG A 153 -7.82 -13.20 -3.57
N PHE A 154 -9.10 -13.04 -3.86
CA PHE A 154 -9.81 -13.79 -4.90
C PHE A 154 -9.89 -12.98 -6.21
N GLN A 155 -9.86 -13.68 -7.33
CA GLN A 155 -9.93 -13.09 -8.68
C GLN A 155 -11.19 -13.52 -9.44
N ALA A 156 -11.47 -14.83 -9.48
CA ALA A 156 -12.71 -15.39 -10.01
C ALA A 156 -12.96 -16.80 -9.44
N PRO A 157 -14.21 -17.31 -9.43
CA PRO A 157 -15.47 -16.59 -9.69
C PRO A 157 -15.91 -15.67 -8.52
N VAL A 158 -15.19 -15.72 -7.41
CA VAL A 158 -15.24 -14.75 -6.32
C VAL A 158 -14.16 -13.68 -6.57
N GLY A 159 -14.49 -12.43 -6.33
CA GLY A 159 -13.58 -11.30 -6.35
C GLY A 159 -13.50 -10.64 -4.98
N GLY A 160 -12.43 -9.88 -4.74
CA GLY A 160 -12.22 -9.15 -3.51
C GLY A 160 -11.23 -9.87 -2.58
N SER A 161 -11.30 -9.61 -1.28
CA SER A 161 -10.29 -10.10 -0.34
C SER A 161 -10.84 -10.39 1.04
N VAL A 162 -10.18 -11.32 1.71
CA VAL A 162 -10.39 -11.64 3.11
C VAL A 162 -9.09 -11.38 3.85
N TRP A 163 -9.13 -10.48 4.82
CA TRP A 163 -7.98 -10.13 5.65
C TRP A 163 -8.11 -10.76 7.03
N LEU A 164 -7.07 -11.47 7.45
CA LEU A 164 -6.93 -11.97 8.81
C LEU A 164 -5.88 -11.13 9.50
N ARG A 165 -6.26 -10.45 10.58
CA ARG A 165 -5.32 -9.71 11.42
C ARG A 165 -5.18 -10.43 12.74
N THR A 166 -3.96 -10.51 13.26
CA THR A 166 -3.66 -11.12 14.55
C THR A 166 -2.86 -10.15 15.41
N TRP A 167 -3.21 -10.05 16.69
CA TRP A 167 -2.53 -9.24 17.69
C TRP A 167 -2.32 -10.07 18.95
N ALA A 168 -1.07 -10.16 19.40
CA ALA A 168 -0.71 -10.78 20.67
C ALA A 168 -0.65 -9.70 21.74
N TRP A 169 -1.38 -9.89 22.83
CA TRP A 169 -1.48 -8.93 23.92
C TRP A 169 -0.93 -9.51 25.22
N ASP A 170 -0.45 -8.62 26.09
CA ASP A 170 0.16 -8.94 27.37
C ASP A 170 -0.16 -7.83 28.38
N VAL A 171 -0.69 -8.20 29.55
CA VAL A 171 -1.07 -7.28 30.64
C VAL A 171 -0.64 -7.84 31.99
N GLY A 172 -0.15 -6.97 32.87
CA GLY A 172 0.33 -7.34 34.22
C GLY A 172 1.86 -7.33 34.32
N THR A 173 2.38 -7.61 35.52
CA THR A 173 3.83 -7.62 35.79
C THR A 173 4.28 -8.96 36.37
N GLY A 174 5.44 -9.45 35.89
CA GLY A 174 6.04 -10.69 36.39
C GLY A 174 5.18 -11.93 36.17
N ASN A 175 5.08 -12.80 37.18
CA ASN A 175 4.36 -14.08 37.10
C ASN A 175 2.83 -13.97 37.05
N ALA A 176 2.27 -12.75 37.18
CA ALA A 176 0.83 -12.48 37.07
C ALA A 176 0.42 -11.94 35.68
N SER A 177 1.30 -12.02 34.67
CA SER A 177 1.01 -11.55 33.32
C SER A 177 -0.08 -12.39 32.65
N GLN A 178 -1.18 -11.76 32.25
CA GLN A 178 -2.21 -12.32 31.38
C GLN A 178 -1.82 -12.09 29.92
N LYS A 179 -1.76 -13.16 29.13
CA LYS A 179 -1.36 -13.13 27.73
C LYS A 179 -2.42 -13.81 26.86
N GLY A 180 -2.62 -13.30 25.66
CA GLY A 180 -3.55 -13.90 24.71
C GLY A 180 -3.29 -13.49 23.27
N LEU A 181 -4.05 -14.13 22.37
CA LEU A 181 -4.09 -13.80 20.96
C LEU A 181 -5.49 -13.35 20.60
N GLN A 182 -5.58 -12.23 19.89
CA GLN A 182 -6.80 -11.74 19.29
C GLN A 182 -6.67 -11.82 17.77
N THR A 183 -7.67 -12.39 17.11
CA THR A 183 -7.75 -12.47 15.65
C THR A 183 -9.03 -11.81 15.16
N THR A 184 -8.92 -11.00 14.12
CA THR A 184 -10.06 -10.42 13.41
C THR A 184 -10.03 -10.85 11.95
N ILE A 185 -11.21 -11.13 11.40
CA ILE A 185 -11.36 -11.53 10.00
C ILE A 185 -12.29 -10.51 9.35
N PHE A 186 -11.75 -9.73 8.43
CA PHE A 186 -12.51 -8.76 7.64
C PHE A 186 -12.66 -9.28 6.21
N THR A 187 -13.89 -9.42 5.74
CA THR A 187 -14.19 -9.90 4.39
C THR A 187 -14.72 -8.74 3.55
N ASP A 188 -14.31 -8.61 2.29
CA ASP A 188 -14.94 -7.78 1.26
C ASP A 188 -14.96 -8.59 -0.04
N VAL A 189 -15.99 -9.44 -0.21
CA VAL A 189 -16.08 -10.42 -1.30
C VAL A 189 -17.38 -10.36 -2.08
N TYR A 190 -17.29 -10.56 -3.39
CA TYR A 190 -18.41 -10.44 -4.32
C TYR A 190 -18.26 -11.32 -5.55
N HIS A 191 -19.35 -11.60 -6.26
CA HIS A 191 -19.35 -12.36 -7.51
C HIS A 191 -18.69 -11.55 -8.64
N THR A 192 -17.85 -12.21 -9.43
CA THR A 192 -17.26 -11.65 -10.67
C THR A 192 -17.87 -12.21 -11.94
N ALA A 193 -18.65 -13.31 -11.85
CA ALA A 193 -19.30 -13.96 -12.98
C ALA A 193 -20.78 -13.53 -13.16
N ALA A 194 -21.28 -13.65 -14.39
CA ALA A 194 -22.64 -13.32 -14.82
C ALA A 194 -23.73 -14.22 -14.24
N ASP A 195 -23.42 -15.51 -14.12
CA ASP A 195 -24.42 -16.58 -13.98
C ASP A 195 -24.93 -16.75 -12.55
N ASP A 196 -24.38 -16.00 -11.59
CA ASP A 196 -24.80 -16.04 -10.18
C ASP A 196 -25.12 -14.61 -9.68
N PRO A 197 -26.23 -14.01 -10.16
CA PRO A 197 -26.59 -12.62 -9.86
C PRO A 197 -27.18 -12.44 -8.46
N ALA A 198 -27.44 -13.54 -7.73
CA ALA A 198 -27.99 -13.50 -6.39
C ALA A 198 -26.86 -13.54 -5.36
N SER A 199 -26.97 -12.74 -4.31
CA SER A 199 -26.04 -12.84 -3.19
C SER A 199 -26.26 -14.16 -2.45
N GLY A 200 -25.20 -14.94 -2.27
CA GLY A 200 -25.23 -16.29 -1.68
C GLY A 200 -24.52 -16.37 -0.33
N ASP A 201 -24.94 -17.33 0.49
CA ASP A 201 -24.25 -17.73 1.71
C ASP A 201 -23.49 -19.03 1.43
N HIS A 202 -22.20 -19.03 1.75
CA HIS A 202 -21.30 -20.11 1.40
C HIS A 202 -20.58 -20.63 2.64
N ASN A 203 -20.40 -21.95 2.70
CA ASN A 203 -19.42 -22.51 3.61
C ASN A 203 -18.02 -22.08 3.15
N TRP A 204 -17.12 -21.91 4.11
CA TRP A 204 -15.77 -21.43 3.91
C TRP A 204 -14.86 -21.99 5.00
N SER A 205 -13.62 -22.30 4.63
CA SER A 205 -12.64 -22.88 5.54
C SER A 205 -11.22 -22.59 5.11
N LEU A 206 -10.30 -22.60 6.08
CA LEU A 206 -8.86 -22.63 5.85
C LEU A 206 -8.42 -24.07 5.68
N PHE A 207 -7.74 -24.35 4.57
CA PHE A 207 -7.11 -25.62 4.26
C PHE A 207 -5.60 -25.50 4.37
N ILE A 208 -4.94 -26.58 4.74
CA ILE A 208 -3.48 -26.68 4.80
C ILE A 208 -2.97 -27.73 3.81
N THR A 209 -1.94 -27.39 3.05
CA THR A 209 -1.30 -28.33 2.12
C THR A 209 -0.37 -29.30 2.84
N ASP A 210 -0.06 -30.41 2.17
CA ASP A 210 1.04 -31.29 2.59
C ASP A 210 2.40 -30.58 2.36
N ILE A 211 3.44 -31.01 3.09
CA ILE A 211 4.82 -30.53 2.99
C ILE A 211 5.39 -30.78 1.59
N LEU A 212 4.98 -31.88 0.95
CA LEU A 212 5.44 -32.30 -0.37
C LEU A 212 4.67 -31.63 -1.52
N ASP A 213 3.65 -30.82 -1.23
CA ASP A 213 2.90 -30.10 -2.27
C ASP A 213 3.63 -28.82 -2.67
N GLU A 214 4.52 -28.95 -3.66
CA GLU A 214 5.28 -27.83 -4.22
C GLU A 214 4.54 -27.09 -5.35
N LYS A 215 3.36 -27.56 -5.77
CA LYS A 215 2.64 -26.97 -6.91
C LYS A 215 1.85 -25.74 -6.47
N GLU A 216 2.48 -24.57 -6.60
CA GLU A 216 1.85 -23.29 -6.21
C GLU A 216 0.67 -22.85 -7.10
N ASN A 217 0.64 -23.27 -8.37
CA ASN A 217 -0.35 -22.81 -9.35
C ASN A 217 -1.20 -23.97 -9.87
N ARG A 218 -2.45 -24.04 -9.40
CA ARG A 218 -3.43 -25.03 -9.83
C ARG A 218 -4.71 -24.33 -10.30
N PRO A 219 -5.32 -24.76 -11.42
CA PRO A 219 -6.51 -24.12 -11.97
C PRO A 219 -7.79 -24.44 -11.18
N SER A 220 -7.76 -25.42 -10.29
CA SER A 220 -8.90 -25.83 -9.46
C SER A 220 -8.47 -26.01 -8.00
N CYS A 221 -9.46 -26.05 -7.11
CA CYS A 221 -9.28 -26.18 -5.68
C CYS A 221 -9.24 -27.64 -5.19
N ASN A 222 -9.43 -28.62 -6.09
CA ASN A 222 -9.60 -30.05 -5.77
C ASN A 222 -8.38 -30.70 -5.08
N PHE A 223 -7.25 -30.01 -5.03
CA PHE A 223 -6.06 -30.47 -4.32
C PHE A 223 -6.13 -30.24 -2.80
N LEU A 224 -7.05 -29.39 -2.35
CA LEU A 224 -7.28 -29.11 -0.94
C LEU A 224 -8.15 -30.23 -0.35
N SER A 225 -7.57 -30.98 0.58
CA SER A 225 -8.24 -32.12 1.23
C SER A 225 -8.29 -32.03 2.75
N ARG A 226 -7.39 -31.24 3.36
CA ARG A 226 -7.24 -31.15 4.82
C ARG A 226 -7.57 -29.75 5.33
N VAL A 227 -8.63 -29.64 6.13
CA VAL A 227 -8.94 -28.42 6.88
C VAL A 227 -7.84 -28.19 7.92
N TYR A 228 -7.42 -26.93 8.06
CA TYR A 228 -6.36 -26.54 8.98
C TYR A 228 -6.79 -26.74 10.43
N ASP A 229 -5.93 -27.37 11.23
CA ASP A 229 -6.07 -27.45 12.67
C ASP A 229 -4.70 -27.62 13.32
N SER A 230 -4.42 -26.85 14.37
CA SER A 230 -3.10 -26.86 15.02
C SER A 230 -2.90 -28.05 15.95
N VAL A 231 -3.99 -28.67 16.43
CA VAL A 231 -3.98 -29.87 17.30
C VAL A 231 -4.26 -31.17 16.54
N GLY A 232 -4.48 -31.08 15.22
CA GLY A 232 -4.66 -32.22 14.34
C GLY A 232 -6.10 -32.75 14.25
N ARG A 233 -7.11 -31.99 14.69
CA ARG A 233 -8.52 -32.39 14.57
C ARG A 233 -8.97 -32.42 13.11
N GLU A 234 -9.63 -33.51 12.72
CA GLU A 234 -10.03 -33.72 11.32
C GLU A 234 -11.51 -33.39 11.03
N LYS A 235 -12.39 -33.53 12.02
CA LYS A 235 -13.84 -33.35 11.89
C LYS A 235 -14.41 -32.66 13.13
N CYS A 236 -15.61 -32.12 13.00
CA CYS A 236 -16.39 -31.67 14.16
C CYS A 236 -16.87 -32.86 14.98
N ASP A 237 -16.67 -32.79 16.30
CA ASP A 237 -17.18 -33.73 17.29
C ASP A 237 -17.69 -32.98 18.54
N ASP A 238 -18.04 -33.72 19.59
CA ASP A 238 -18.53 -33.15 20.86
C ASP A 238 -17.53 -32.20 21.54
N THR A 239 -16.24 -32.29 21.17
CA THR A 239 -15.14 -31.46 21.71
C THR A 239 -14.84 -30.23 20.85
N GLY A 240 -15.51 -30.09 19.71
CA GLY A 240 -15.45 -28.93 18.82
C GLY A 240 -15.07 -29.27 17.37
N CYS A 241 -14.88 -28.22 16.57
CA CYS A 241 -14.51 -28.31 15.16
C CYS A 241 -13.03 -28.02 14.92
N PRO A 242 -12.48 -28.39 13.74
CA PRO A 242 -11.16 -27.93 13.29
C PRO A 242 -11.06 -26.40 13.30
N LEU A 243 -9.93 -25.83 13.71
CA LEU A 243 -9.74 -24.37 13.78
C LEU A 243 -9.96 -23.65 12.43
N GLY A 244 -9.68 -24.34 11.33
CA GLY A 244 -9.87 -23.86 9.97
C GLY A 244 -11.32 -23.92 9.48
N ASP A 245 -12.24 -24.59 10.19
CA ASP A 245 -13.67 -24.54 9.86
C ASP A 245 -14.28 -23.20 10.32
N LEU A 246 -14.08 -22.19 9.49
CA LEU A 246 -14.57 -20.84 9.75
C LEU A 246 -16.09 -20.75 9.68
N THR A 247 -16.76 -21.69 9.03
CA THR A 247 -18.23 -21.72 8.98
C THR A 247 -18.80 -22.13 10.32
N ALA A 248 -18.27 -23.20 10.91
CA ALA A 248 -18.67 -23.62 12.25
C ALA A 248 -18.36 -22.54 13.30
N ALA A 249 -17.22 -21.85 13.17
CA ALA A 249 -16.82 -20.82 14.12
C ALA A 249 -17.57 -19.49 13.99
N HIS A 250 -17.94 -19.09 12.76
CA HIS A 250 -18.35 -17.70 12.47
C HIS A 250 -19.63 -17.59 11.63
N GLY A 251 -20.22 -18.72 11.25
CA GLY A 251 -21.33 -18.78 10.29
C GLY A 251 -20.87 -18.65 8.83
N PRO A 252 -21.80 -18.69 7.87
CA PRO A 252 -21.47 -18.67 6.46
C PRO A 252 -20.87 -17.34 5.99
N LEU A 253 -20.05 -17.43 4.95
CA LEU A 253 -19.51 -16.30 4.22
C LEU A 253 -20.54 -15.79 3.21
N ARG A 254 -20.92 -14.52 3.34
CA ARG A 254 -21.77 -13.84 2.37
C ARG A 254 -20.94 -13.43 1.16
N VAL A 255 -21.24 -13.98 -0.01
CA VAL A 255 -20.70 -13.49 -1.29
C VAL A 255 -21.80 -12.69 -1.97
N SER A 256 -21.56 -11.39 -2.12
CA SER A 256 -22.58 -10.46 -2.66
C SER A 256 -22.52 -10.35 -4.18
N ALA A 257 -23.63 -10.03 -4.84
CA ALA A 257 -23.68 -9.86 -6.29
C ALA A 257 -22.76 -8.73 -6.81
N ALA A 258 -22.56 -7.70 -5.99
CA ALA A 258 -21.66 -6.60 -6.27
C ALA A 258 -21.04 -6.06 -4.99
N ARG A 259 -19.82 -5.53 -5.10
CA ARG A 259 -19.13 -4.84 -4.02
C ARG A 259 -20.03 -3.75 -3.44
N SER A 260 -20.36 -3.87 -2.17
CA SER A 260 -21.32 -2.99 -1.49
C SER A 260 -21.13 -3.13 0.02
N ARG A 261 -21.97 -2.47 0.83
CA ARG A 261 -21.99 -2.74 2.28
C ARG A 261 -22.30 -4.21 2.62
N PHE A 262 -22.92 -4.97 1.70
CA PHE A 262 -23.28 -6.37 1.92
C PHE A 262 -22.18 -7.35 1.50
N SER A 263 -21.14 -6.90 0.78
CA SER A 263 -19.93 -7.71 0.53
C SER A 263 -19.04 -7.81 1.77
N ARG A 264 -19.30 -6.96 2.77
CA ARG A 264 -18.42 -6.71 3.90
C ARG A 264 -18.94 -7.27 5.20
N LYS A 265 -18.06 -7.91 5.96
CA LYS A 265 -18.37 -8.43 7.30
C LYS A 265 -17.10 -8.54 8.14
N MET A 266 -17.25 -8.32 9.44
CA MET A 266 -16.17 -8.45 10.42
C MET A 266 -16.49 -9.57 11.38
N TYR A 267 -15.50 -10.42 11.63
CA TYR A 267 -15.54 -11.51 12.59
C TYR A 267 -14.40 -11.36 13.60
N THR A 268 -14.57 -11.98 14.76
CA THR A 268 -13.63 -11.91 15.87
C THR A 268 -13.41 -13.31 16.40
N SER A 269 -12.18 -13.65 16.75
CA SER A 269 -11.79 -14.96 17.27
C SER A 269 -10.66 -14.82 18.27
N THR A 270 -10.76 -15.57 19.36
CA THR A 270 -9.70 -15.75 20.38
C THR A 270 -8.94 -17.07 20.21
N LYS A 271 -9.45 -17.96 19.35
CA LYS A 271 -8.96 -19.34 19.19
C LYS A 271 -8.15 -19.55 17.92
N LEU A 272 -8.42 -18.76 16.87
CA LEU A 272 -7.78 -18.92 15.58
C LEU A 272 -6.30 -18.48 15.65
N THR A 273 -5.41 -19.47 15.72
CA THR A 273 -3.97 -19.31 15.66
C THR A 273 -3.47 -19.73 14.28
N LEU A 274 -2.69 -18.87 13.62
CA LEU A 274 -2.12 -19.17 12.30
C LEU A 274 -0.70 -19.73 12.47
N PRO A 275 -0.30 -20.72 11.66
CA PRO A 275 1.06 -21.25 11.68
C PRO A 275 2.03 -20.26 11.00
N ASP A 276 3.32 -20.50 11.14
CA ASP A 276 4.31 -19.79 10.33
C ASP A 276 4.18 -20.20 8.86
N LEU A 277 3.85 -19.23 8.00
CA LEU A 277 3.63 -19.43 6.57
C LEU A 277 4.91 -19.32 5.73
N THR A 278 6.07 -19.11 6.36
CA THR A 278 7.37 -19.14 5.68
C THR A 278 7.81 -20.56 5.30
N GLY A 279 7.29 -21.57 6.01
CA GLY A 279 7.58 -22.98 5.76
C GLY A 279 7.01 -23.54 4.44
N PRO A 280 7.23 -24.83 4.17
CA PRO A 280 6.76 -25.48 2.94
C PRO A 280 5.24 -25.61 2.88
N ARG A 281 4.57 -25.80 4.03
CA ARG A 281 3.11 -25.86 4.10
C ARG A 281 2.49 -24.50 3.81
N LYS A 282 1.44 -24.48 3.00
CA LYS A 282 0.69 -23.28 2.65
C LYS A 282 -0.74 -23.38 3.16
N LEU A 283 -1.29 -22.24 3.57
CA LEU A 283 -2.71 -22.12 3.88
C LEU A 283 -3.46 -21.58 2.66
N TYR A 284 -4.64 -22.13 2.42
CA TYR A 284 -5.57 -21.67 1.40
C TYR A 284 -6.91 -21.38 2.06
N LEU A 285 -7.51 -20.23 1.75
CA LEU A 285 -8.90 -19.98 2.07
C LEU A 285 -9.75 -20.49 0.91
N ALA A 286 -10.71 -21.36 1.19
CA ALA A 286 -11.63 -21.87 0.19
C ALA A 286 -13.08 -21.53 0.55
N VAL A 287 -13.88 -21.33 -0.49
CA VAL A 287 -15.32 -21.06 -0.47
C VAL A 287 -15.99 -22.22 -1.19
N MET A 288 -16.92 -22.89 -0.52
CA MET A 288 -17.68 -24.01 -1.03
C MET A 288 -18.88 -23.53 -1.87
N GLY A 289 -19.40 -24.39 -2.73
CA GLY A 289 -20.65 -24.14 -3.46
C GLY A 289 -21.85 -24.05 -2.50
N SER A 290 -22.77 -23.12 -2.78
CA SER A 290 -24.00 -22.95 -2.00
C SER A 290 -24.98 -24.13 -2.17
N LEU A 291 -25.09 -24.68 -3.38
CA LEU A 291 -25.94 -25.84 -3.70
C LEU A 291 -25.23 -27.19 -3.49
N HIS A 292 -23.89 -27.20 -3.61
CA HIS A 292 -23.06 -28.39 -3.49
C HIS A 292 -21.86 -28.11 -2.56
N PRO A 293 -22.03 -28.27 -1.23
CA PRO A 293 -21.00 -27.95 -0.24
C PRO A 293 -19.71 -28.76 -0.38
N ASP A 294 -19.77 -29.94 -1.01
CA ASP A 294 -18.60 -30.80 -1.27
C ASP A 294 -17.68 -30.23 -2.38
N HIS A 295 -18.18 -29.28 -3.17
CA HIS A 295 -17.43 -28.65 -4.24
C HIS A 295 -16.79 -27.35 -3.77
N LEU A 296 -15.47 -27.27 -3.84
CA LEU A 296 -14.71 -26.04 -3.59
C LEU A 296 -14.86 -25.10 -4.80
N TRP A 297 -15.73 -24.12 -4.65
CA TRP A 297 -16.12 -23.19 -5.72
C TRP A 297 -15.05 -22.14 -6.02
N ALA A 298 -14.34 -21.65 -5.00
CA ALA A 298 -13.21 -20.76 -5.16
C ALA A 298 -12.18 -20.98 -4.05
N CYS A 299 -10.90 -20.77 -4.34
CA CYS A 299 -9.85 -20.80 -3.32
C CYS A 299 -8.70 -19.86 -3.68
N THR A 300 -7.97 -19.42 -2.66
CA THR A 300 -6.78 -18.59 -2.84
C THR A 300 -5.81 -18.80 -1.68
N LYS A 301 -4.52 -18.62 -1.95
CA LYS A 301 -3.45 -18.75 -0.95
C LYS A 301 -3.59 -17.62 0.08
N LEU A 302 -3.58 -17.97 1.36
CA LEU A 302 -3.44 -17.00 2.43
C LEU A 302 -1.96 -16.62 2.53
N ARG A 303 -1.64 -15.34 2.34
CA ARG A 303 -0.27 -14.83 2.36
C ARG A 303 -0.09 -13.78 3.46
N PRO A 304 1.10 -13.69 4.08
CA PRO A 304 1.42 -12.56 4.95
C PRO A 304 1.46 -11.27 4.12
N VAL A 305 0.82 -10.21 4.60
CA VAL A 305 0.99 -8.85 4.09
C VAL A 305 2.23 -8.29 4.76
N LEU A 306 3.30 -8.16 3.99
CA LEU A 306 4.57 -7.68 4.50
C LEU A 306 4.58 -6.14 4.49
N PRO A 307 5.21 -5.50 5.49
CA PRO A 307 5.35 -4.05 5.50
C PRO A 307 6.05 -3.55 4.24
N LYS A 308 5.44 -2.55 3.59
CA LYS A 308 6.07 -1.83 2.47
C LYS A 308 7.01 -0.77 3.03
N LYS A 309 8.24 -0.76 2.54
CA LYS A 309 9.26 0.23 2.89
C LYS A 309 9.90 0.78 1.63
N ALA A 310 9.90 2.11 1.50
CA ALA A 310 10.55 2.82 0.41
C ALA A 310 11.50 3.90 0.92
N ARG A 311 12.55 4.19 0.15
CA ARG A 311 13.60 5.14 0.51
C ARG A 311 13.90 6.05 -0.67
N ALA A 312 13.92 7.35 -0.41
CA ALA A 312 14.45 8.38 -1.30
C ALA A 312 15.81 8.83 -0.76
N VAL A 313 16.88 8.60 -1.53
CA VAL A 313 18.27 8.91 -1.13
C VAL A 313 18.73 10.18 -1.83
N PHE A 314 19.16 11.16 -1.03
CA PHE A 314 19.67 12.45 -1.50
C PHE A 314 21.19 12.45 -1.42
N ASP A 315 21.82 12.83 -2.52
CA ASP A 315 23.28 13.04 -2.62
C ASP A 315 23.54 14.04 -3.76
N ALA A 316 23.12 15.28 -3.55
CA ALA A 316 23.20 16.31 -4.58
C ALA A 316 23.26 17.71 -3.97
N LEU A 317 24.03 18.60 -4.60
CA LEU A 317 24.10 20.03 -4.27
C LEU A 317 24.37 20.33 -2.78
N GLY A 318 25.13 19.46 -2.10
CA GLY A 318 25.49 19.59 -0.70
C GLY A 318 24.48 19.01 0.30
N VAL A 319 23.31 18.57 -0.17
CA VAL A 319 22.33 17.84 0.63
C VAL A 319 22.62 16.35 0.55
N THR A 320 22.74 15.71 1.71
CA THR A 320 22.93 14.26 1.82
C THR A 320 21.90 13.63 2.75
N GLY A 321 21.74 12.32 2.66
CA GLY A 321 20.86 11.57 3.56
C GLY A 321 19.67 10.95 2.84
N HIS A 322 18.58 10.74 3.54
CA HIS A 322 17.43 10.04 2.98
C HIS A 322 16.12 10.32 3.73
N ILE A 323 15.02 10.07 3.03
CA ILE A 323 13.68 9.97 3.62
C ILE A 323 13.16 8.55 3.41
N THR A 324 12.68 7.92 4.49
CA THR A 324 12.13 6.56 4.47
C THR A 324 10.64 6.61 4.75
N LEU A 325 9.86 5.88 3.96
CA LEU A 325 8.43 5.64 4.17
C LEU A 325 8.21 4.18 4.56
N THR A 326 7.46 3.92 5.62
CA THR A 326 7.09 2.56 6.04
C THR A 326 5.60 2.47 6.33
N GLN A 327 4.92 1.49 5.73
CA GLN A 327 3.50 1.21 5.99
C GLN A 327 3.32 -0.28 6.25
N ALA A 328 2.78 -0.63 7.41
CA ALA A 328 2.64 -2.03 7.83
C ALA A 328 1.60 -2.81 7.00
N SER A 329 0.46 -2.18 6.71
CA SER A 329 -0.60 -2.71 5.84
C SER A 329 -1.52 -1.57 5.39
N LEU A 330 -2.52 -1.88 4.56
CA LEU A 330 -3.56 -0.91 4.16
C LEU A 330 -4.46 -0.43 5.32
N PHE A 331 -4.36 -1.05 6.51
CA PHE A 331 -5.08 -0.66 7.73
C PHE A 331 -4.24 0.22 8.66
N ALA A 332 -2.98 0.52 8.33
CA ALA A 332 -2.10 1.36 9.13
C ALA A 332 -1.76 2.66 8.38
N PRO A 333 -1.53 3.78 9.10
CA PRO A 333 -0.93 4.97 8.50
C PRO A 333 0.54 4.71 8.10
N THR A 334 1.15 5.67 7.42
CA THR A 334 2.53 5.57 6.94
C THR A 334 3.47 6.35 7.84
N ASP A 335 4.51 5.71 8.34
CA ASP A 335 5.59 6.40 9.06
C ASP A 335 6.60 6.98 8.06
N VAL A 336 6.95 8.24 8.28
CA VAL A 336 7.88 9.04 7.48
C VAL A 336 9.07 9.40 8.37
N THR A 337 10.24 8.84 8.06
CA THR A 337 11.49 9.13 8.76
C THR A 337 12.40 9.99 7.88
N LEU A 338 12.73 11.18 8.35
CA LEU A 338 13.67 12.11 7.74
C LEU A 338 15.04 11.96 8.40
N ALA A 339 16.08 11.86 7.57
CA ALA A 339 17.47 11.97 7.99
C ALA A 339 18.23 12.71 6.88
N LEU A 340 18.11 14.03 6.88
CA LEU A 340 18.71 14.93 5.89
C LEU A 340 19.79 15.79 6.55
N GLU A 341 20.92 15.94 5.87
CA GLU A 341 22.03 16.76 6.31
C GLU A 341 22.42 17.78 5.24
N GLY A 342 23.00 18.91 5.66
CA GLY A 342 23.54 19.93 4.75
C GLY A 342 22.49 20.83 4.09
N LEU A 343 21.37 21.08 4.78
CA LEU A 343 20.30 21.98 4.35
C LEU A 343 20.72 23.46 4.44
N LYS A 344 21.65 23.83 5.34
CA LYS A 344 22.27 25.16 5.46
C LYS A 344 21.29 26.33 5.57
N GLY A 345 20.13 26.09 6.17
CA GLY A 345 19.03 27.05 6.26
C GLY A 345 18.39 27.44 4.93
N MET A 346 18.76 26.79 3.82
CA MET A 346 18.26 27.11 2.47
C MET A 346 17.00 26.34 2.10
N ALA A 347 16.67 25.27 2.82
CA ALA A 347 15.52 24.42 2.53
C ALA A 347 14.19 25.14 2.84
N GLY A 348 13.17 24.84 2.03
CA GLY A 348 11.79 25.29 2.19
C GLY A 348 10.85 24.11 2.38
N GLY A 349 9.93 23.92 1.44
CA GLY A 349 8.98 22.80 1.43
C GLY A 349 9.57 21.50 0.88
N PHE A 350 8.92 20.38 1.16
CA PHE A 350 9.30 19.08 0.61
C PHE A 350 8.05 18.26 0.28
N HIS A 351 8.03 17.64 -0.90
CA HIS A 351 6.81 17.06 -1.47
C HIS A 351 7.10 15.80 -2.25
N VAL A 352 6.13 14.89 -2.31
CA VAL A 352 6.06 13.84 -3.31
C VAL A 352 5.43 14.41 -4.58
N HIS A 353 6.13 14.28 -5.70
CA HIS A 353 5.72 14.75 -7.01
C HIS A 353 5.09 13.64 -7.85
N GLU A 354 4.45 13.99 -8.96
CA GLU A 354 3.74 13.02 -9.80
C GLU A 354 4.66 12.01 -10.49
N LEU A 355 5.84 12.42 -10.97
CA LEU A 355 6.73 11.55 -11.74
C LEU A 355 8.03 11.28 -11.00
N PRO A 356 8.71 10.15 -11.28
CA PRO A 356 10.09 9.96 -10.87
C PRO A 356 11.00 11.02 -11.49
N ALA A 357 12.06 11.37 -10.76
CA ALA A 357 13.18 12.13 -11.26
C ALA A 357 14.07 11.24 -12.13
N LEU A 358 14.60 11.80 -13.21
CA LEU A 358 15.71 11.17 -13.93
C LEU A 358 17.02 11.53 -13.23
N PRO A 359 17.99 10.62 -13.16
CA PRO A 359 19.28 10.92 -12.59
C PRO A 359 20.00 12.00 -13.42
N PRO A 360 20.91 12.75 -12.79
CA PRO A 360 21.67 13.76 -13.49
C PRO A 360 22.45 13.20 -14.67
N ARG A 361 22.15 13.66 -15.89
CA ARG A 361 23.01 13.40 -17.05
C ARG A 361 24.29 14.23 -17.02
N ASN A 362 24.21 15.43 -16.42
CA ASN A 362 25.32 16.35 -16.27
C ASN A 362 25.45 16.75 -14.78
N PRO A 363 26.67 16.73 -14.21
CA PRO A 363 26.93 17.23 -12.85
C PRO A 363 26.48 18.69 -12.68
N GLY A 364 25.91 19.02 -11.53
CA GLY A 364 25.55 20.41 -11.16
C GLY A 364 24.30 21.00 -11.81
N VAL A 365 23.60 20.25 -12.68
CA VAL A 365 22.31 20.68 -13.26
C VAL A 365 21.17 20.21 -12.35
N ALA A 366 20.17 21.06 -12.12
CA ALA A 366 18.95 20.69 -11.38
C ALA A 366 18.02 19.86 -12.28
N HIS A 367 17.86 18.56 -12.00
CA HIS A 367 17.06 17.62 -12.82
C HIS A 367 15.62 17.42 -12.31
N CYS A 368 15.27 18.12 -11.23
CA CYS A 368 13.99 17.97 -10.55
C CYS A 368 12.81 18.59 -11.30
N SER A 369 13.04 19.33 -12.40
CA SER A 369 11.97 19.93 -13.20
C SER A 369 11.08 18.91 -13.90
N ALA A 370 11.62 17.73 -14.24
CA ALA A 370 10.89 16.67 -14.94
C ALA A 370 9.84 15.94 -14.07
N THR A 371 9.79 16.21 -12.76
CA THR A 371 8.94 15.47 -11.82
C THR A 371 7.45 15.88 -11.87
N LYS A 372 7.06 16.85 -12.71
CA LYS A 372 5.71 17.47 -12.75
C LYS A 372 5.30 18.11 -11.41
N GLY A 373 4.01 18.33 -11.16
CA GLY A 373 3.49 18.96 -9.93
C GLY A 373 3.56 18.05 -8.72
N HIS A 374 3.01 18.53 -7.60
CA HIS A 374 2.80 17.72 -6.41
C HIS A 374 1.79 16.62 -6.71
N TYR A 375 1.93 15.46 -6.07
CA TYR A 375 0.99 14.38 -6.28
C TYR A 375 -0.34 14.68 -5.57
N ASN A 376 -1.36 15.08 -6.35
CA ASN A 376 -2.67 15.51 -5.85
C ASN A 376 -3.83 14.73 -6.51
N PRO A 377 -3.96 13.42 -6.25
CA PRO A 377 -5.00 12.59 -6.88
C PRO A 377 -6.43 12.92 -6.43
N TYR A 378 -6.59 13.70 -5.36
CA TYR A 378 -7.90 14.11 -4.83
C TYR A 378 -8.32 15.50 -5.27
N GLY A 379 -7.47 16.23 -5.99
CA GLY A 379 -7.75 17.58 -6.47
C GLY A 379 -7.98 18.57 -5.33
N VAL A 380 -7.20 18.46 -4.25
CA VAL A 380 -7.22 19.41 -3.13
C VAL A 380 -6.86 20.79 -3.65
N ASP A 381 -7.67 21.79 -3.32
CA ASP A 381 -7.40 23.18 -3.65
C ASP A 381 -6.38 23.76 -2.67
N VAL A 382 -5.18 24.03 -3.16
CA VAL A 382 -4.05 24.58 -2.40
C VAL A 382 -4.41 25.93 -1.78
N ALA A 383 -5.25 26.74 -2.42
CA ALA A 383 -5.67 28.05 -1.88
C ALA A 383 -6.55 27.93 -0.62
N SER A 384 -7.17 26.77 -0.42
CA SER A 384 -7.99 26.46 0.76
C SER A 384 -7.25 25.68 1.84
N SER A 385 -6.01 25.26 1.57
CA SER A 385 -5.19 24.50 2.51
C SER A 385 -4.77 25.39 3.69
N PRO A 386 -4.86 24.92 4.94
CA PRO A 386 -4.36 25.67 6.10
C PRO A 386 -2.86 25.91 6.02
N GLU A 387 -2.34 26.84 6.83
CA GLU A 387 -0.89 27.05 6.95
C GLU A 387 -0.14 25.74 7.31
N PRO A 388 1.10 25.54 6.82
CA PRO A 388 1.85 24.31 7.06
C PRO A 388 1.91 23.88 8.52
N GLY A 389 1.60 22.61 8.78
CA GLY A 389 1.59 21.99 10.11
C GLY A 389 0.35 22.30 10.95
N LEU A 390 -0.61 23.08 10.46
CA LEU A 390 -1.81 23.47 11.23
C LEU A 390 -3.09 22.75 10.79
N GLY A 391 -3.13 22.15 9.60
CA GLY A 391 -4.26 21.41 9.06
C GLY A 391 -4.24 19.90 9.37
N ALA A 392 -5.38 19.24 9.18
CA ALA A 392 -5.46 17.80 9.10
C ALA A 392 -4.90 17.28 7.77
N HIS A 393 -4.40 16.05 7.73
CA HIS A 393 -3.63 15.55 6.58
C HIS A 393 -4.41 15.41 5.26
N ASP A 394 -5.75 15.44 5.29
CA ASP A 394 -6.62 15.44 4.10
C ASP A 394 -6.88 16.83 3.53
N GLN A 395 -6.55 17.88 4.27
CA GLN A 395 -6.70 19.26 3.81
C GLN A 395 -5.57 19.71 2.89
N TYR A 396 -4.54 18.87 2.72
CA TYR A 396 -3.38 19.10 1.86
C TYR A 396 -3.37 18.11 0.71
N GLU A 397 -2.64 18.46 -0.36
CA GLU A 397 -2.35 17.53 -1.43
C GLU A 397 -1.72 16.24 -0.85
N LEU A 398 -2.01 15.08 -1.45
CA LEU A 398 -1.52 13.79 -0.93
C LEU A 398 0.00 13.80 -0.77
N GLY A 399 0.71 14.38 -1.74
CA GLY A 399 2.15 14.52 -1.75
C GLY A 399 2.71 15.71 -0.97
N ASP A 400 1.89 16.59 -0.39
CA ASP A 400 2.38 17.76 0.34
C ASP A 400 2.79 17.39 1.78
N LEU A 401 4.07 17.04 1.96
CA LEU A 401 4.58 16.62 3.27
C LEU A 401 4.88 17.82 4.17
N SER A 402 5.37 18.93 3.62
CA SER A 402 5.61 20.14 4.39
C SER A 402 4.33 20.82 4.88
N GLY A 403 3.26 20.80 4.07
CA GLY A 403 1.94 21.25 4.50
C GLY A 403 1.42 20.46 5.69
N LYS A 404 1.66 19.14 5.72
CA LYS A 404 1.21 18.26 6.81
C LYS A 404 2.10 18.31 8.05
N HIS A 405 3.42 18.27 7.87
CA HIS A 405 4.40 18.03 8.94
C HIS A 405 5.30 19.22 9.26
N GLY A 406 5.09 20.36 8.60
CA GLY A 406 5.87 21.59 8.77
C GLY A 406 7.00 21.75 7.75
N MET A 407 7.51 22.98 7.63
CA MET A 407 8.55 23.36 6.67
C MET A 407 9.96 23.03 7.19
N LEU A 408 10.95 22.97 6.29
CA LEU A 408 12.38 22.79 6.64
C LEU A 408 13.16 24.11 6.77
N LEU A 409 12.45 25.23 6.99
CA LEU A 409 13.04 26.57 6.99
C LEU A 409 14.07 26.76 8.12
N GLY A 410 15.23 27.30 7.78
CA GLY A 410 16.28 27.66 8.75
C GLY A 410 17.01 26.47 9.38
N LEU A 411 16.71 25.23 8.97
CA LEU A 411 17.37 24.03 9.50
C LEU A 411 18.74 23.80 8.82
N GLU A 412 19.73 23.42 9.61
CA GLU A 412 21.02 22.89 9.09
C GLU A 412 20.87 21.43 8.67
N ASP A 413 20.24 20.62 9.53
CA ASP A 413 19.96 19.20 9.34
C ASP A 413 18.52 18.91 9.82
N ALA A 414 17.90 17.83 9.32
CA ALA A 414 16.54 17.43 9.68
C ALA A 414 16.48 15.93 10.02
N HIS A 415 16.21 15.64 11.31
CA HIS A 415 16.00 14.30 11.83
C HIS A 415 14.65 14.21 12.55
N ALA A 416 13.70 13.48 11.97
CA ALA A 416 12.36 13.34 12.53
C ALA A 416 11.73 12.02 12.11
N THR A 417 10.80 11.52 12.92
CA THR A 417 9.86 10.48 12.49
C THR A 417 8.45 10.97 12.79
N VAL A 418 7.61 11.00 11.76
CA VAL A 418 6.23 11.46 11.84
C VAL A 418 5.32 10.44 11.19
N THR A 419 4.06 10.39 11.61
CA THR A 419 3.06 9.47 11.04
C THR A 419 2.12 10.26 10.12
N ASP A 420 2.05 9.87 8.86
CA ASP A 420 1.18 10.44 7.84
C ASP A 420 -0.04 9.55 7.60
N HIS A 421 -1.22 10.08 7.94
CA HIS A 421 -2.50 9.41 7.75
C HIS A 421 -3.06 9.53 6.34
N ASN A 422 -2.37 10.14 5.38
CA ASN A 422 -2.83 10.35 4.00
C ASN A 422 -1.66 10.24 3.01
N LEU A 423 -0.81 9.22 3.18
CA LEU A 423 0.35 8.95 2.29
C LEU A 423 0.53 7.43 2.06
N PRO A 424 -0.42 6.76 1.39
CA PRO A 424 -0.40 5.31 1.25
C PRO A 424 0.79 4.80 0.40
N LEU A 425 1.29 3.62 0.75
CA LEU A 425 2.21 2.77 -0.03
C LEU A 425 1.49 1.57 -0.68
N PHE A 426 0.30 1.24 -0.20
CA PHE A 426 -0.60 0.23 -0.78
C PHE A 426 -1.70 0.87 -1.65
N GLY A 427 -2.17 0.09 -2.62
CA GLY A 427 -3.36 0.45 -3.40
C GLY A 427 -3.10 1.49 -4.49
N PRO A 428 -4.16 1.94 -5.17
CA PRO A 428 -4.07 2.70 -6.42
C PRO A 428 -3.53 4.13 -6.25
N ARG A 429 -3.48 4.64 -5.02
CA ARG A 429 -2.94 5.97 -4.69
C ARG A 429 -1.54 5.92 -4.08
N SER A 430 -0.86 4.77 -4.21
CA SER A 430 0.49 4.60 -3.70
C SER A 430 1.46 5.65 -4.24
N VAL A 431 2.35 6.14 -3.36
CA VAL A 431 3.43 7.06 -3.72
C VAL A 431 4.70 6.34 -4.22
N LEU A 432 4.71 5.00 -4.26
CA LEU A 432 5.85 4.23 -4.74
C LEU A 432 6.18 4.54 -6.21
N GLY A 433 7.49 4.63 -6.50
CA GLY A 433 8.01 4.94 -7.84
C GLY A 433 7.88 6.41 -8.27
N ARG A 434 7.34 7.28 -7.40
CA ARG A 434 7.35 8.74 -7.60
C ARG A 434 8.62 9.36 -7.02
N SER A 435 8.85 10.66 -7.26
CA SER A 435 9.96 11.39 -6.64
C SER A 435 9.55 12.17 -5.40
N LEU A 436 10.47 12.32 -4.46
CA LEU A 436 10.44 13.31 -3.39
C LEU A 436 11.36 14.46 -3.77
N VAL A 437 10.85 15.69 -3.70
CA VAL A 437 11.58 16.92 -4.01
C VAL A 437 11.67 17.78 -2.75
N VAL A 438 12.87 18.25 -2.43
CA VAL A 438 13.11 19.30 -1.44
C VAL A 438 13.29 20.62 -2.21
N HIS A 439 12.54 21.64 -1.81
CA HIS A 439 12.59 22.97 -2.39
C HIS A 439 13.51 23.87 -1.57
N LYS A 440 13.99 24.94 -2.18
CA LYS A 440 14.59 26.06 -1.46
C LYS A 440 13.51 26.91 -0.80
N ALA A 441 13.90 27.78 0.12
CA ALA A 441 13.00 28.71 0.80
C ALA A 441 12.20 29.60 -0.18
N GLU A 442 12.79 29.99 -1.31
CA GLU A 442 12.11 30.73 -2.38
C GLU A 442 11.16 29.89 -3.25
N GLY A 443 11.02 28.59 -2.98
CA GLY A 443 10.10 27.67 -3.67
C GLY A 443 10.70 26.95 -4.89
N ALA A 444 11.89 27.33 -5.35
CA ALA A 444 12.57 26.62 -6.43
C ALA A 444 12.93 25.18 -6.03
N ARG A 445 12.75 24.21 -6.93
CA ARG A 445 13.17 22.81 -6.68
C ARG A 445 14.68 22.76 -6.47
N TRP A 446 15.12 22.18 -5.36
CA TRP A 446 16.54 22.14 -5.01
C TRP A 446 17.14 20.77 -5.34
N VAL A 447 16.69 19.73 -4.65
CA VAL A 447 17.18 18.35 -4.80
C VAL A 447 16.00 17.40 -4.83
N CYS A 448 16.17 16.26 -5.50
CA CYS A 448 15.12 15.27 -5.66
C CYS A 448 15.69 13.86 -5.71
N ALA A 449 14.88 12.91 -5.28
CA ALA A 449 15.22 11.49 -5.26
C ALA A 449 13.96 10.65 -5.47
N ASN A 450 14.10 9.45 -6.03
CA ASN A 450 12.97 8.55 -6.26
C ASN A 450 12.65 7.72 -5.01
N LEU A 451 11.37 7.58 -4.70
CA LEU A 451 10.85 6.70 -3.66
C LEU A 451 10.93 5.26 -4.13
N ARG A 452 12.07 4.61 -3.86
CA ARG A 452 12.35 3.25 -4.29
C ARG A 452 11.98 2.23 -3.23
N PRO A 453 11.21 1.18 -3.58
CA PRO A 453 11.03 0.04 -2.70
C PRO A 453 12.38 -0.54 -2.28
N THR A 454 12.49 -0.94 -1.02
CA THR A 454 13.71 -1.57 -0.47
C THR A 454 13.79 -3.06 -0.78
N ARG A 455 12.67 -3.68 -1.17
CA ARG A 455 12.59 -5.09 -1.57
C ARG A 455 12.94 -5.26 -3.05
N PRO A 456 13.49 -6.42 -3.46
CA PRO A 456 13.76 -6.72 -4.85
C PRO A 456 12.53 -6.54 -5.74
N GLN A 457 12.70 -5.87 -6.88
CA GLN A 457 11.64 -5.62 -7.84
C GLN A 457 11.86 -6.41 -9.12
N LEU A 458 10.79 -6.90 -9.73
CA LEU A 458 10.75 -7.36 -11.11
C LEU A 458 10.33 -6.20 -12.00
N ARG A 459 11.04 -6.01 -13.12
CA ARG A 459 10.76 -4.95 -14.09
C ARG A 459 10.44 -5.51 -15.46
N ALA A 460 9.51 -4.86 -16.13
CA ALA A 460 9.17 -5.12 -17.52
C ALA A 460 9.03 -3.80 -18.27
N SER A 461 9.23 -3.81 -19.59
CA SER A 461 8.83 -2.69 -20.43
C SER A 461 8.30 -3.12 -21.79
N VAL A 462 7.69 -2.13 -22.43
CA VAL A 462 7.19 -2.17 -23.79
C VAL A 462 7.76 -0.96 -24.51
N THR A 463 8.59 -1.18 -25.53
CA THR A 463 9.22 -0.10 -26.30
C THR A 463 8.62 0.00 -27.70
N PHE A 464 7.79 1.00 -27.93
CA PHE A 464 7.23 1.31 -29.24
C PHE A 464 8.28 1.97 -30.13
N ARG A 465 8.37 1.50 -31.38
CA ARG A 465 9.26 2.07 -32.42
C ARG A 465 8.50 2.59 -33.63
N TYR A 466 7.31 2.04 -33.91
CA TYR A 466 6.42 2.45 -34.98
C TYR A 466 4.98 1.96 -34.72
N PRO A 467 3.92 2.70 -35.12
CA PRO A 467 3.94 4.09 -35.58
C PRO A 467 4.18 5.10 -34.44
N LEU A 468 4.26 4.61 -33.20
CA LEU A 468 4.58 5.40 -32.02
C LEU A 468 6.03 5.14 -31.61
N VAL A 469 6.67 6.15 -31.05
CA VAL A 469 7.94 6.03 -30.34
C VAL A 469 7.67 6.32 -28.88
N GLY A 470 8.07 5.40 -28.00
CA GLY A 470 7.78 5.54 -26.59
C GLY A 470 8.06 4.29 -25.78
N GLU A 471 7.96 4.42 -24.47
CA GLU A 471 8.16 3.31 -23.55
C GLU A 471 7.15 3.33 -22.40
N ILE A 472 6.65 2.14 -22.04
CA ILE A 472 5.88 1.91 -20.82
C ILE A 472 6.66 0.93 -19.95
N ILE A 473 6.90 1.30 -18.70
CA ILE A 473 7.66 0.50 -17.72
C ILE A 473 6.70 0.01 -16.64
N PHE A 474 6.90 -1.24 -16.21
CA PHE A 474 6.17 -1.89 -15.12
C PHE A 474 7.16 -2.34 -14.05
N GLU A 475 6.82 -2.14 -12.79
CA GLU A 475 7.64 -2.55 -11.64
C GLU A 475 6.75 -3.17 -10.55
N GLN A 476 7.10 -4.36 -10.06
CA GLN A 476 6.35 -5.13 -9.06
C GLN A 476 7.33 -5.83 -8.11
N GLU A 477 6.94 -6.12 -6.86
CA GLU A 477 7.76 -6.92 -5.95
C GLU A 477 8.04 -8.31 -6.56
N ALA A 478 9.31 -8.73 -6.54
CA ALA A 478 9.75 -9.91 -7.29
C ALA A 478 9.18 -11.23 -6.74
N ASP A 479 8.92 -11.27 -5.44
CA ASP A 479 8.47 -12.43 -4.68
C ASP A 479 6.96 -12.44 -4.39
N ASP A 480 6.21 -11.41 -4.81
CA ASP A 480 4.76 -11.33 -4.59
C ASP A 480 3.96 -10.98 -5.86
N PRO A 481 3.39 -11.97 -6.58
CA PRO A 481 2.65 -11.73 -7.83
C PRO A 481 1.36 -10.92 -7.67
N LEU A 482 0.78 -10.83 -6.46
CA LEU A 482 -0.40 -9.98 -6.21
C LEU A 482 -0.04 -8.71 -5.42
N SER A 483 1.23 -8.32 -5.37
CA SER A 483 1.60 -6.96 -4.96
C SER A 483 1.12 -5.98 -6.01
N ASP A 484 0.96 -4.72 -5.62
CA ASP A 484 0.64 -3.65 -6.56
C ASP A 484 1.77 -3.48 -7.58
N THR A 485 1.43 -3.15 -8.83
CA THR A 485 2.35 -2.91 -9.93
C THR A 485 2.36 -1.43 -10.27
N SER A 486 3.53 -0.80 -10.15
CA SER A 486 3.77 0.55 -10.63
C SER A 486 3.86 0.55 -12.16
N VAL A 487 3.16 1.46 -12.81
CA VAL A 487 3.14 1.61 -14.28
C VAL A 487 3.53 3.05 -14.65
N LEU A 488 4.62 3.19 -15.38
CA LEU A 488 5.14 4.47 -15.86
C LEU A 488 5.04 4.53 -17.39
N VAL A 489 4.18 5.40 -17.89
CA VAL A 489 4.23 5.84 -19.29
C VAL A 489 5.29 6.94 -19.38
N THR A 490 6.41 6.65 -20.03
CA THR A 490 7.59 7.54 -20.06
C THR A 490 7.47 8.65 -21.10
N TYR A 491 6.96 8.32 -22.29
CA TYR A 491 6.59 9.22 -23.36
C TYR A 491 5.93 8.40 -24.46
N LEU A 492 4.99 8.99 -25.20
CA LEU A 492 4.39 8.41 -26.40
C LEU A 492 4.27 9.51 -27.46
N VAL A 493 4.95 9.33 -28.59
CA VAL A 493 4.98 10.33 -29.66
C VAL A 493 4.72 9.65 -31.00
N TYR A 494 4.00 10.31 -31.90
CA TYR A 494 3.89 9.85 -33.29
C TYR A 494 5.28 9.87 -33.97
N SER A 495 5.68 8.73 -34.52
CA SER A 495 7.00 8.56 -35.18
C SER A 495 7.20 9.47 -36.39
N ASP A 496 6.12 9.89 -37.06
CA ASP A 496 6.18 10.75 -38.24
C ASP A 496 6.20 12.26 -37.91
N GLY A 497 5.98 12.65 -36.65
CA GLY A 497 5.98 14.05 -36.21
C GLY A 497 4.97 14.97 -36.92
N SER A 498 4.05 14.39 -37.72
CA SER A 498 3.18 15.10 -38.65
C SER A 498 1.76 15.32 -38.12
N ARG A 499 1.44 14.67 -36.99
CA ARG A 499 0.12 14.67 -36.38
C ARG A 499 0.05 15.68 -35.25
N ASN A 500 -1.16 16.16 -34.99
CA ASN A 500 -1.46 16.87 -33.75
C ASN A 500 -1.45 15.89 -32.57
N THR A 501 -1.25 16.41 -31.35
CA THR A 501 -1.45 15.63 -30.12
C THR A 501 -2.89 15.10 -30.09
N THR A 502 -3.03 13.82 -29.80
CA THR A 502 -4.32 13.13 -29.68
C THR A 502 -4.50 12.59 -28.28
N GLY A 503 -5.75 12.60 -27.83
CA GLY A 503 -6.15 12.05 -26.54
C GLY A 503 -6.98 10.78 -26.67
N ASP A 504 -7.41 10.27 -25.53
CA ASP A 504 -8.45 9.24 -25.43
C ASP A 504 -8.11 7.91 -26.12
N HIS A 505 -6.83 7.56 -26.19
CA HIS A 505 -6.42 6.25 -26.68
C HIS A 505 -6.65 5.19 -25.62
N ARG A 506 -7.55 4.24 -25.91
CA ARG A 506 -7.65 3.02 -25.12
C ARG A 506 -6.38 2.19 -25.31
N TRP A 507 -6.02 1.42 -24.30
CA TRP A 507 -4.83 0.62 -24.23
C TRP A 507 -5.06 -0.59 -23.33
N HIS A 508 -4.63 -1.75 -23.81
CA HIS A 508 -4.88 -3.03 -23.16
C HIS A 508 -3.70 -3.98 -23.32
N VAL A 509 -3.57 -4.93 -22.39
CA VAL A 509 -2.77 -6.14 -22.59
C VAL A 509 -3.57 -7.14 -23.42
N HIS A 510 -2.94 -7.70 -24.46
CA HIS A 510 -3.51 -8.67 -25.37
C HIS A 510 -2.85 -10.05 -25.22
N LEU A 511 -3.60 -11.09 -25.57
CA LEU A 511 -3.25 -12.48 -25.28
C LEU A 511 -1.93 -12.93 -25.91
N HIS A 512 -1.61 -12.47 -27.12
CA HIS A 512 -0.42 -12.93 -27.83
C HIS A 512 0.62 -11.81 -27.97
N PRO A 513 1.92 -12.14 -28.03
CA PRO A 513 2.92 -11.21 -28.54
C PRO A 513 2.54 -10.78 -29.96
N PRO A 514 2.75 -9.52 -30.37
CA PRO A 514 2.36 -9.09 -31.69
C PRO A 514 3.30 -9.70 -32.72
N GLY A 515 2.74 -10.11 -33.85
CA GLY A 515 3.47 -10.49 -35.04
C GLY A 515 4.07 -9.28 -35.76
N ARG A 516 4.49 -9.47 -37.01
CA ARG A 516 5.03 -8.39 -37.86
C ARG A 516 3.94 -7.57 -38.57
N ASP A 517 2.69 -7.68 -38.14
CA ASP A 517 1.54 -7.01 -38.74
C ASP A 517 1.40 -5.54 -38.28
N PHE A 518 2.28 -5.04 -37.42
CA PHE A 518 2.30 -3.62 -37.03
C PHE A 518 2.56 -2.66 -38.22
N TYR A 519 3.18 -3.14 -39.31
CA TYR A 519 3.30 -2.41 -40.58
C TYR A 519 2.06 -2.51 -41.47
N ASN A 520 1.21 -3.51 -41.27
CA ASN A 520 0.01 -3.69 -42.07
C ASN A 520 -1.03 -2.65 -41.65
N TRP A 521 -1.31 -1.67 -42.50
CA TRP A 521 -2.17 -0.55 -42.14
C TRP A 521 -3.64 -0.95 -41.97
N THR A 522 -4.16 -1.92 -42.73
CA THR A 522 -5.57 -2.36 -42.64
C THR A 522 -5.81 -3.47 -41.63
N MET A 523 -4.77 -4.24 -41.28
CA MET A 523 -4.84 -5.35 -40.31
C MET A 523 -3.77 -5.20 -39.23
N ARG A 524 -3.62 -3.99 -38.71
CA ARG A 524 -2.58 -3.67 -37.74
C ARG A 524 -2.82 -4.41 -36.42
N CYS A 525 -1.80 -5.07 -35.89
CA CYS A 525 -1.80 -5.68 -34.55
C CYS A 525 -2.91 -6.72 -34.32
N VAL A 526 -3.49 -7.29 -35.38
CA VAL A 526 -4.54 -8.32 -35.28
C VAL A 526 -3.99 -9.60 -34.65
N SER A 527 -2.73 -9.92 -34.95
CA SER A 527 -1.96 -11.04 -34.40
C SER A 527 -1.86 -11.07 -32.87
N ALA A 528 -1.98 -9.91 -32.21
CA ALA A 528 -2.02 -9.83 -30.74
C ALA A 528 -3.24 -10.56 -30.14
N GLY A 529 -4.27 -10.84 -30.95
CA GLY A 529 -5.45 -11.58 -30.52
C GLY A 529 -6.40 -10.76 -29.64
N PRO A 530 -7.25 -11.41 -28.83
CA PRO A 530 -8.18 -10.73 -27.92
C PRO A 530 -7.46 -10.08 -26.73
N ARG A 531 -8.19 -9.28 -25.95
CA ARG A 531 -7.71 -8.75 -24.66
C ARG A 531 -7.40 -9.92 -23.72
N TYR A 532 -6.36 -9.75 -22.90
CA TYR A 532 -5.93 -10.80 -21.98
C TYR A 532 -6.94 -10.94 -20.82
N ASN A 533 -7.66 -12.06 -20.78
CA ASN A 533 -8.73 -12.32 -19.82
C ASN A 533 -8.65 -13.75 -19.25
N PRO A 534 -7.61 -14.07 -18.46
CA PRO A 534 -7.43 -15.43 -17.93
C PRO A 534 -8.54 -15.83 -16.94
N PHE A 535 -9.20 -14.85 -16.32
CA PHE A 535 -10.28 -15.05 -15.36
C PHE A 535 -11.66 -15.16 -16.01
N LYS A 536 -11.75 -15.03 -17.34
CA LYS A 536 -13.01 -15.10 -18.10
C LYS A 536 -14.08 -14.17 -17.54
N VAL A 537 -13.68 -12.97 -17.12
CA VAL A 537 -14.60 -11.93 -16.68
C VAL A 537 -15.55 -11.59 -17.83
N SER A 538 -16.85 -11.50 -17.55
CA SER A 538 -17.84 -11.16 -18.58
C SER A 538 -17.62 -9.74 -19.10
N THR A 539 -17.70 -9.57 -20.42
CA THR A 539 -17.61 -8.28 -21.10
C THR A 539 -18.97 -7.68 -21.45
N ASP A 540 -20.07 -8.26 -20.94
CA ASP A 540 -21.42 -7.73 -21.13
C ASP A 540 -21.54 -6.32 -20.51
N GLU A 541 -22.13 -5.38 -21.24
CA GLU A 541 -22.11 -3.95 -20.89
C GLU A 541 -22.60 -3.67 -19.45
N ASN A 542 -23.68 -4.32 -19.02
CA ASN A 542 -24.22 -4.12 -17.68
C ASN A 542 -23.33 -4.66 -16.56
N GLN A 543 -22.52 -5.67 -16.85
CA GLN A 543 -21.62 -6.31 -15.88
C GLN A 543 -20.26 -5.59 -15.85
N TYR A 544 -19.79 -5.19 -17.03
CA TYR A 544 -18.54 -4.48 -17.21
C TYR A 544 -18.57 -3.05 -16.69
N LYS A 545 -19.76 -2.45 -16.47
CA LYS A 545 -19.94 -1.20 -15.70
C LYS A 545 -19.28 -1.24 -14.33
N GLY A 546 -19.13 -2.43 -13.74
CA GLY A 546 -18.44 -2.63 -12.47
C GLY A 546 -16.91 -2.65 -12.58
N CYS A 547 -16.31 -2.61 -13.77
CA CYS A 547 -14.87 -2.51 -13.94
C CYS A 547 -14.39 -1.10 -13.55
N SER A 548 -13.52 -1.03 -12.55
CA SER A 548 -12.91 0.23 -12.11
C SER A 548 -11.60 -0.04 -11.36
N VAL A 549 -10.89 1.03 -11.02
CA VAL A 549 -9.71 0.97 -10.13
C VAL A 549 -10.03 0.38 -8.74
N ASP A 550 -11.27 0.54 -8.26
CA ASP A 550 -11.71 0.08 -6.94
C ASP A 550 -12.25 -1.37 -6.95
N THR A 551 -12.54 -1.90 -8.14
CA THR A 551 -13.10 -3.24 -8.39
C THR A 551 -12.36 -3.92 -9.53
N PRO A 552 -11.02 -4.07 -9.44
CA PRO A 552 -10.19 -4.52 -10.56
C PRO A 552 -10.46 -5.97 -10.96
N SER A 553 -11.03 -6.80 -10.08
CA SER A 553 -11.43 -8.18 -10.38
C SER A 553 -12.70 -8.26 -11.26
N LYS A 554 -13.40 -7.14 -11.48
CA LYS A 554 -14.51 -7.02 -12.46
C LYS A 554 -14.03 -6.54 -13.83
N CYS A 555 -12.74 -6.30 -13.99
CA CYS A 555 -12.15 -5.94 -15.26
C CYS A 555 -11.52 -7.17 -15.90
N GLU A 556 -11.46 -7.21 -17.23
CA GLU A 556 -10.49 -8.09 -17.88
C GLU A 556 -9.09 -7.74 -17.37
N LEU A 557 -8.26 -8.74 -17.12
CA LEU A 557 -6.93 -8.51 -16.54
C LEU A 557 -6.11 -7.55 -17.41
N GLY A 558 -6.24 -7.66 -18.72
CA GLY A 558 -5.59 -6.77 -19.67
C GLY A 558 -6.23 -5.40 -19.85
N ASP A 559 -7.36 -5.08 -19.22
CA ASP A 559 -8.02 -3.79 -19.41
C ASP A 559 -7.46 -2.67 -18.53
N LEU A 560 -6.38 -2.06 -19.03
CA LEU A 560 -5.71 -0.94 -18.39
C LEU A 560 -6.50 0.37 -18.53
N SER A 561 -7.26 0.53 -19.61
CA SER A 561 -8.08 1.74 -19.82
C SER A 561 -9.29 1.79 -18.88
N GLY A 562 -9.97 0.67 -18.67
CA GLY A 562 -11.07 0.58 -17.70
C GLY A 562 -10.64 0.92 -16.28
N ARG A 563 -9.39 0.59 -15.90
CA ARG A 563 -8.85 0.88 -14.55
C ARG A 563 -8.19 2.25 -14.43
N HIS A 564 -7.43 2.69 -15.42
CA HIS A 564 -6.56 3.88 -15.31
C HIS A 564 -6.96 5.04 -16.22
N GLY A 565 -8.00 4.85 -17.03
CA GLY A 565 -8.39 5.76 -18.09
C GLY A 565 -7.46 5.67 -19.31
N ASN A 566 -7.83 6.43 -20.33
CA ASN A 566 -7.15 6.46 -21.61
C ASN A 566 -5.82 7.23 -21.52
N ILE A 567 -4.96 7.03 -22.52
CA ILE A 567 -3.64 7.67 -22.63
C ILE A 567 -3.62 8.69 -23.78
N ARG A 568 -2.68 9.63 -23.70
CA ARG A 568 -2.42 10.62 -24.73
C ARG A 568 -1.20 10.23 -25.55
N VAL A 569 -1.19 10.64 -26.81
CA VAL A 569 -0.05 10.50 -27.72
C VAL A 569 0.30 11.88 -28.26
N SER A 570 1.55 12.28 -28.12
CA SER A 570 1.99 13.59 -28.58
C SER A 570 2.26 13.62 -30.07
N GLY A 571 1.91 14.75 -30.69
CA GLY A 571 2.29 15.04 -32.07
C GLY A 571 3.79 15.27 -32.27
N THR A 572 4.48 15.78 -31.24
CA THR A 572 5.89 16.19 -31.33
C THR A 572 6.69 15.75 -30.12
N VAL A 573 8.01 15.65 -30.27
CA VAL A 573 8.92 15.35 -29.15
C VAL A 573 8.86 16.42 -28.05
N LYS A 574 8.62 17.69 -28.41
CA LYS A 574 8.49 18.79 -27.44
C LYS A 574 7.26 18.62 -26.54
N GLY A 575 6.17 18.05 -27.07
CA GLY A 575 4.95 17.75 -26.31
C GLY A 575 4.96 16.40 -25.60
N ALA A 576 6.03 15.61 -25.71
CA ALA A 576 6.15 14.31 -25.05
C ALA A 576 5.87 14.34 -23.52
N PRO A 577 6.29 15.36 -22.75
CA PRO A 577 6.00 15.43 -21.31
C PRO A 577 4.51 15.39 -20.97
N GLU A 578 3.62 15.82 -21.86
CA GLU A 578 2.15 15.78 -21.64
C GLU A 578 1.59 14.35 -21.63
N THR A 579 2.32 13.40 -22.21
CA THR A 579 1.91 11.98 -22.27
C THR A 579 2.37 11.17 -21.06
N GLN A 580 3.30 11.72 -20.28
CA GLN A 580 3.85 11.05 -19.11
C GLN A 580 2.81 10.85 -18.02
N LYS A 581 2.75 9.62 -17.48
CA LYS A 581 1.83 9.28 -16.41
C LYS A 581 2.39 8.15 -15.56
N MET A 582 2.35 8.33 -14.25
CA MET A 582 2.68 7.31 -13.25
C MET A 582 1.42 6.88 -12.51
N MET A 583 1.14 5.58 -12.50
CA MET A 583 -0.05 4.98 -11.90
C MET A 583 0.31 3.67 -11.19
N THR A 584 -0.62 3.16 -10.37
CA THR A 584 -0.46 1.92 -9.62
C THR A 584 -1.65 1.01 -9.89
N ASP A 585 -1.40 -0.18 -10.44
CA ASP A 585 -2.42 -1.20 -10.70
C ASP A 585 -2.35 -2.29 -9.63
N THR A 586 -3.48 -2.59 -8.99
CA THR A 586 -3.58 -3.58 -7.91
C THR A 586 -3.88 -5.00 -8.42
N ASN A 587 -4.02 -5.16 -9.73
CA ASN A 587 -4.33 -6.42 -10.42
C ASN A 587 -3.58 -6.52 -11.77
N LEU A 588 -2.26 -6.34 -11.76
CA LEU A 588 -1.44 -6.45 -12.98
C LEU A 588 -0.14 -7.24 -12.71
N PRO A 589 -0.22 -8.56 -12.54
CA PRO A 589 0.91 -9.38 -12.14
C PRO A 589 2.02 -9.38 -13.21
N LEU A 590 3.28 -9.24 -12.77
CA LEU A 590 4.48 -9.44 -13.59
C LEU A 590 5.12 -10.82 -13.35
N SER A 591 4.70 -11.55 -12.32
CA SER A 591 5.11 -12.92 -12.03
C SER A 591 3.89 -13.82 -11.78
N GLY A 592 4.13 -15.12 -11.54
CA GLY A 592 3.05 -16.08 -11.32
C GLY A 592 2.30 -16.49 -12.61
N PRO A 593 1.19 -17.24 -12.47
CA PRO A 593 0.54 -17.95 -13.58
C PRO A 593 -0.23 -17.03 -14.54
N HIS A 594 -0.53 -15.81 -14.10
CA HIS A 594 -1.27 -14.81 -14.87
C HIS A 594 -0.40 -13.61 -15.25
N SER A 595 0.93 -13.76 -15.18
CA SER A 595 1.88 -12.71 -15.54
C SER A 595 1.61 -12.13 -16.92
N ILE A 596 1.70 -10.81 -17.05
CA ILE A 596 1.61 -10.12 -18.34
C ILE A 596 2.92 -10.18 -19.16
N LEU A 597 3.99 -10.79 -18.65
CA LEU A 597 5.23 -10.98 -19.41
C LEU A 597 4.99 -11.87 -20.63
N GLY A 598 5.54 -11.49 -21.79
CA GLY A 598 5.37 -12.23 -23.04
C GLY A 598 4.05 -11.94 -23.78
N HIS A 599 3.12 -11.25 -23.13
CA HIS A 599 1.94 -10.67 -23.78
C HIS A 599 2.31 -9.38 -24.54
N SER A 600 1.32 -8.67 -25.07
CA SER A 600 1.54 -7.41 -25.77
C SER A 600 0.66 -6.28 -25.24
N ILE A 601 1.13 -5.05 -25.33
CA ILE A 601 0.26 -3.88 -25.20
C ILE A 601 -0.23 -3.49 -26.59
N VAL A 602 -1.52 -3.23 -26.71
CA VAL A 602 -2.13 -2.62 -27.90
C VAL A 602 -2.72 -1.27 -27.50
N ILE A 603 -2.35 -0.23 -28.25
CA ILE A 603 -2.91 1.13 -28.14
C ILE A 603 -3.91 1.30 -29.29
N HIS A 604 -5.10 1.81 -28.99
CA HIS A 604 -6.23 1.94 -29.91
C HIS A 604 -6.46 3.40 -30.32
N ASP A 605 -7.06 3.60 -31.48
CA ASP A 605 -7.49 4.85 -32.07
C ASP A 605 -8.92 4.67 -32.56
N ASP A 606 -9.88 5.04 -31.72
CA ASP A 606 -11.32 4.87 -31.99
C ASP A 606 -11.82 5.82 -33.08
N PHE A 607 -11.03 6.85 -33.41
CA PHE A 607 -11.33 7.83 -34.48
C PHE A 607 -10.66 7.47 -35.81
N ALA A 608 -9.99 6.31 -35.88
CA ALA A 608 -9.38 5.83 -37.10
C ALA A 608 -10.40 5.58 -38.23
N PRO A 609 -9.98 5.70 -39.51
CA PRO A 609 -10.80 5.26 -40.63
C PRO A 609 -11.23 3.79 -40.46
N LYS A 610 -12.52 3.49 -40.69
CA LYS A 610 -13.11 2.16 -40.43
C LYS A 610 -12.33 0.99 -41.04
N HIS A 611 -11.75 1.17 -42.24
CA HIS A 611 -11.00 0.14 -42.96
C HIS A 611 -9.56 -0.07 -42.43
N ARG A 612 -9.05 0.84 -41.59
CA ARG A 612 -7.78 0.68 -40.87
C ARG A 612 -7.95 -0.24 -39.64
N GLY A 613 -9.15 -0.27 -39.08
CA GLY A 613 -9.40 -0.77 -37.73
C GLY A 613 -8.95 0.21 -36.64
N ASP A 614 -9.22 -0.12 -35.39
CA ASP A 614 -8.94 0.72 -34.22
C ASP A 614 -7.52 0.52 -33.65
N ARG A 615 -6.89 -0.65 -33.83
CA ARG A 615 -5.55 -0.93 -33.27
C ARG A 615 -4.46 -0.05 -33.90
N MET A 616 -3.92 0.89 -33.15
CA MET A 616 -2.96 1.91 -33.61
C MET A 616 -1.51 1.43 -33.55
N ALA A 617 -1.10 0.84 -32.43
CA ALA A 617 0.26 0.37 -32.18
C ALA A 617 0.23 -0.83 -31.25
N CYS A 618 1.21 -1.72 -31.39
CA CYS A 618 1.38 -2.85 -30.50
C CYS A 618 2.85 -3.20 -30.33
N MET A 619 3.19 -3.70 -29.15
CA MET A 619 4.52 -4.22 -28.86
C MET A 619 4.47 -5.21 -27.70
N SER A 620 5.38 -6.18 -27.70
CA SER A 620 5.50 -7.17 -26.64
C SER A 620 6.00 -6.56 -25.33
N ILE A 621 5.53 -7.13 -24.23
CA ILE A 621 5.99 -6.85 -22.87
C ILE A 621 7.16 -7.79 -22.57
N HIS A 622 8.33 -7.22 -22.31
CA HIS A 622 9.54 -7.97 -22.03
C HIS A 622 10.13 -7.61 -20.68
N ARG A 623 10.80 -8.56 -20.04
CA ARG A 623 11.52 -8.31 -18.79
C ARG A 623 12.73 -7.42 -19.05
N ILE A 624 12.92 -6.42 -18.20
CA ILE A 624 14.15 -5.62 -18.16
C ILE A 624 15.06 -6.21 -17.08
N PHE A 625 16.36 -6.27 -17.37
CA PHE A 625 17.38 -6.68 -16.42
C PHE A 625 18.24 -5.49 -16.02
N ARG A 626 18.73 -5.53 -14.78
CA ARG A 626 19.70 -4.56 -14.27
C ARG A 626 20.98 -4.54 -15.11
N HIS A 627 21.62 -3.39 -15.17
CA HIS A 627 22.96 -3.26 -15.73
C HIS A 627 23.99 -3.58 -14.65
N LYS A 628 24.97 -4.42 -14.97
CA LYS A 628 26.09 -4.75 -14.08
C LYS A 628 27.42 -4.60 -14.82
N GLY A 629 28.27 -3.71 -14.33
CA GLY A 629 29.67 -3.57 -14.76
C GLY A 629 30.60 -4.14 -13.71
N VAL A 630 31.66 -4.85 -14.10
CA VAL A 630 32.64 -5.41 -13.17
C VAL A 630 34.06 -5.11 -13.66
N VAL A 631 34.86 -4.47 -12.82
CA VAL A 631 36.30 -4.33 -12.98
C VAL A 631 36.95 -5.38 -12.10
N GLY A 632 37.55 -6.41 -12.70
CA GLY A 632 38.21 -7.49 -11.96
C GLY A 632 39.61 -7.86 -12.46
N LYS A 633 40.14 -7.12 -13.45
CA LYS A 633 41.50 -7.29 -13.96
C LYS A 633 42.26 -6.00 -13.75
N TRP A 634 43.40 -6.10 -13.09
CA TRP A 634 44.25 -4.97 -12.72
C TRP A 634 45.61 -5.07 -13.41
N HIS A 635 46.12 -3.95 -13.89
CA HIS A 635 47.46 -3.84 -14.45
C HIS A 635 48.23 -2.82 -13.60
N ALA A 636 49.20 -3.30 -12.83
CA ALA A 636 50.05 -2.44 -12.01
C ALA A 636 51.33 -2.04 -12.78
N THR A 637 51.75 -0.78 -12.62
CA THR A 637 53.10 -0.35 -12.99
C THR A 637 54.13 -0.99 -12.07
N ARG A 638 55.36 -1.21 -12.57
CA ARG A 638 56.46 -1.79 -11.76
C ARG A 638 56.63 -0.99 -10.47
N GLY A 639 56.56 -1.67 -9.32
CA GLY A 639 56.75 -1.09 -7.99
C GLY A 639 55.46 -0.68 -7.25
N ALA A 640 54.28 -0.72 -7.87
CA ALA A 640 53.03 -0.23 -7.28
C ALA A 640 52.24 -1.23 -6.40
N GLY A 641 52.82 -2.39 -6.06
CA GLY A 641 52.11 -3.48 -5.36
C GLY A 641 51.14 -4.26 -6.26
N ALA A 642 50.77 -5.47 -5.84
CA ALA A 642 49.84 -6.34 -6.58
C ALA A 642 48.40 -6.03 -6.14
N VAL A 643 47.74 -5.09 -6.82
CA VAL A 643 46.31 -4.82 -6.57
C VAL A 643 45.48 -5.99 -7.08
N GLU A 644 44.69 -6.57 -6.17
CA GLU A 644 43.78 -7.67 -6.46
C GLU A 644 42.36 -7.32 -5.99
N GLY A 645 41.36 -8.02 -6.51
CA GLY A 645 39.96 -7.84 -6.14
C GLY A 645 39.09 -7.30 -7.27
N LYS A 646 37.92 -6.76 -6.93
CA LYS A 646 36.90 -6.32 -7.88
C LYS A 646 36.23 -5.01 -7.46
N ILE A 647 35.79 -4.24 -8.46
CA ILE A 647 34.81 -3.17 -8.30
C ILE A 647 33.58 -3.56 -9.13
N GLU A 648 32.42 -3.62 -8.51
CA GLU A 648 31.15 -3.92 -9.18
C GLU A 648 30.23 -2.69 -9.15
N PHE A 649 29.68 -2.33 -10.30
CA PHE A 649 28.66 -1.30 -10.46
C PHE A 649 27.35 -1.97 -10.83
N VAL A 650 26.29 -1.72 -10.08
CA VAL A 650 24.96 -2.27 -10.32
C VAL A 650 23.97 -1.13 -10.42
N GLN A 651 23.31 -1.00 -11.57
CA GLN A 651 22.22 -0.06 -11.77
C GLN A 651 20.95 -0.82 -12.14
N GLU A 652 19.94 -0.63 -11.32
CA GLU A 652 18.66 -1.35 -11.38
C GLU A 652 17.79 -0.88 -12.57
N SER A 653 17.74 0.43 -12.83
CA SER A 653 17.15 1.06 -14.02
C SER A 653 17.76 2.44 -14.23
N GLU A 654 17.42 3.11 -15.34
CA GLU A 654 17.85 4.51 -15.55
C GLU A 654 17.28 5.47 -14.51
N TYR A 655 16.27 5.08 -13.73
CA TYR A 655 15.68 5.89 -12.66
C TYR A 655 16.28 5.54 -11.28
N ASP A 656 17.28 4.66 -11.23
CA ASP A 656 17.96 4.21 -10.01
C ASP A 656 19.38 4.75 -9.90
N LEU A 657 19.81 4.95 -8.65
CA LEU A 657 21.20 5.19 -8.33
C LEU A 657 22.04 3.97 -8.69
N THR A 658 23.27 4.22 -9.13
CA THR A 658 24.24 3.14 -9.35
C THR A 658 24.86 2.76 -8.01
N ASN A 659 24.63 1.52 -7.56
CA ASN A 659 25.30 0.97 -6.40
C ASN A 659 26.71 0.52 -6.78
N THR A 660 27.71 0.84 -5.96
CA THR A 660 29.11 0.47 -6.20
C THR A 660 29.63 -0.37 -5.04
N GLU A 661 30.07 -1.58 -5.33
CA GLU A 661 30.72 -2.49 -4.38
C GLU A 661 32.21 -2.52 -4.69
N VAL A 662 33.06 -2.27 -3.68
CA VAL A 662 34.52 -2.21 -3.82
C VAL A 662 35.15 -3.25 -2.90
N GLU A 663 35.80 -4.25 -3.48
CA GLU A 663 36.62 -5.23 -2.75
C GLU A 663 38.03 -5.19 -3.33
N LEU A 664 38.95 -4.46 -2.70
CA LEU A 664 40.35 -4.36 -3.15
C LEU A 664 41.32 -4.85 -2.07
N ARG A 665 42.39 -5.53 -2.51
CA ARG A 665 43.50 -6.02 -1.69
C ARG A 665 44.82 -5.60 -2.31
N GLY A 666 45.90 -5.65 -1.52
CA GLY A 666 47.26 -5.35 -2.00
C GLY A 666 47.59 -3.86 -2.14
N LEU A 667 46.77 -2.97 -1.58
CA LEU A 667 47.04 -1.53 -1.47
C LEU A 667 48.12 -1.28 -0.39
N ALA A 668 49.39 -1.44 -0.73
CA ALA A 668 50.50 -1.24 0.20
C ALA A 668 50.67 0.26 0.54
N GLY A 669 50.08 0.74 1.64
CA GLY A 669 50.44 1.98 2.35
C GLY A 669 50.29 3.33 1.61
N HIS A 670 49.98 3.34 0.31
CA HIS A 670 49.88 4.55 -0.53
C HIS A 670 48.44 5.00 -0.81
N GLY A 671 47.47 4.54 -0.01
CA GLY A 671 46.05 4.84 -0.17
C GLY A 671 45.69 6.28 0.23
N GLY A 672 45.90 7.24 -0.66
CA GLY A 672 45.24 8.54 -0.59
C GLY A 672 43.74 8.39 -0.86
N GLY A 673 42.93 8.58 0.18
CA GLY A 673 41.50 8.93 0.10
C GLY A 673 40.60 8.05 -0.77
N ILE A 674 40.15 6.91 -0.24
CA ILE A 674 38.89 6.31 -0.71
C ILE A 674 37.75 7.12 -0.07
N PRO A 675 36.81 7.73 -0.83
CA PRO A 675 35.61 8.32 -0.25
C PRO A 675 34.84 7.21 0.48
N ARG A 676 34.43 7.45 1.72
CA ARG A 676 33.58 6.52 2.48
C ARG A 676 32.37 6.12 1.62
N ALA A 677 32.37 4.87 1.15
CA ALA A 677 31.16 4.25 0.61
C ALA A 677 30.22 4.00 1.81
N TYR A 678 29.12 4.76 1.88
CA TYR A 678 28.02 4.44 2.78
C TYR A 678 27.31 3.20 2.22
N GLY A 679 27.66 2.02 2.75
CA GLY A 679 26.92 0.79 2.51
C GLY A 679 25.54 0.82 3.21
N PRO A 680 24.57 0.03 2.73
CA PRO A 680 23.23 -0.03 3.34
C PRO A 680 23.27 -0.88 4.62
N SER A 681 22.82 -0.30 5.72
CA SER A 681 22.13 -1.02 6.81
C SER A 681 20.63 -0.76 6.71
#